data_AF-A0A4R4NJL7-F1
#
_entry.id   AF-A0A4R4NJL7-F1
#
_cell.length_a   1.000
_cell.length_b   1.000
_cell.length_c   1.000
_cell.angle_alpha   90.00
_cell.angle_beta   90.00
_cell.angle_gamma   90.00
#
_symmetry.space_group_name_H-M   'P 1'
#
loop_
_entity.id
_entity.type
_entity.pdbx_description
1 polymer ?
#
loop_
_entity_poly.entity_id
_entity_poly.type
_entity_poly.pdbx_seq_one_letter_code
_entity_poly.pdbx_strand_id
1 'polypeptide(L)'
;MRESLRRLYFACVYIARSKHLSPGIRFAALRLAEEAGKSTRIPKQFRQEIEKRISDFLSRSVAEAWEGFLAITKEECISLIAEARKASLASPKFIITNPEVDPESQKVSTADLLASAVDRQHSNIPQSENVYAAYDMSDSNVRLQAIELRGFRGSPSELSLDFASKGSPVSAIIFGENGVGKSTIVDAIEFALQGRIGRSAYFDSPLTPAIGSLAQDALPWTKASLADGTQECRSLVDGAENLLIASPDSIRPGFRLAPITIKRADILRFLDTESLERGSVLLDYFPADTESLAVRPEEESLRLRSKMADLRIRRSAYAKTLAEIVNVSSSELASMDGLKRYISTNILRGESHATFEKRNGWMEVDRELRLAISNLSQTMGELRRLKKRSESTLQSLNPVVHAPQTRIIREVLKDVGDDVSHAFSELASEHPIDSIDIVYGESGPLSLDIVVRLQNGRNCFPQQLFSEAYRDLLALLFFMSVAKKASERGQARILIIDDVLQSVDAKIRHSLINYMLTAFADWQLIFTVHDRLWCEQLKDLFNAHRHAFVERRILSWNFEAGPQMAQSNADSMTKDLRAIMACGEPRVVGAIAGQLLESICDQLSWRLQLKIARKKGDRYTLGDLWPAVKERLENSRVNALAQKISTHRGMRNLTVHADPLSMGLSTADAQSFAQAIIDLYGHVRCGSCSGWIVGGSRSASCSCGTTTI
;
A
#
# COMPACT_ATOMS: atom_id res chain seq x y z
N MET A 1 12.14 -5.80 -49.22
CA MET A 1 11.98 -6.84 -50.26
C MET A 1 10.73 -7.73 -50.07
N ARG A 2 10.48 -8.39 -48.92
CA ARG A 2 9.26 -9.23 -48.73
C ARG A 2 7.95 -8.47 -48.98
N GLU A 3 7.86 -7.24 -48.48
CA GLU A 3 6.70 -6.36 -48.72
C GLU A 3 6.59 -5.94 -50.20
N SER A 4 7.72 -5.75 -50.90
CA SER A 4 7.76 -5.46 -52.33
C SER A 4 7.21 -6.61 -53.18
N LEU A 5 7.56 -7.87 -52.85
CA LEU A 5 7.01 -9.06 -53.50
C LEU A 5 5.50 -9.22 -53.25
N ARG A 6 5.04 -8.84 -52.04
CA ARG A 6 3.62 -8.81 -51.70
C ARG A 6 2.86 -7.74 -52.50
N ARG A 7 3.46 -6.56 -52.69
CA ARG A 7 2.90 -5.50 -53.54
C ARG A 7 2.87 -5.92 -55.01
N LEU A 8 3.94 -6.56 -55.50
CA LEU A 8 3.99 -7.12 -56.85
C LEU A 8 2.87 -8.15 -57.08
N TYR A 9 2.66 -9.06 -56.13
CA TYR A 9 1.56 -10.02 -56.16
C TYR A 9 0.19 -9.32 -56.36
N PHE A 10 -0.13 -8.33 -55.53
CA PHE A 10 -1.41 -7.63 -55.64
C PHE A 10 -1.53 -6.76 -56.89
N ALA A 11 -0.44 -6.12 -57.33
CA ALA A 11 -0.41 -5.36 -58.57
C ALA A 11 -0.71 -6.25 -59.79
N CYS A 12 -0.11 -7.44 -59.84
CA CYS A 12 -0.36 -8.41 -60.91
C CYS A 12 -1.81 -8.92 -60.90
N VAL A 13 -2.37 -9.18 -59.72
CA VAL A 13 -3.80 -9.54 -59.58
C VAL A 13 -4.72 -8.40 -60.05
N TYR A 14 -4.36 -7.15 -59.80
CA TYR A 14 -5.10 -5.99 -60.26
C TYR A 14 -5.05 -5.85 -61.79
N ILE A 15 -3.86 -6.00 -62.38
CA ILE A 15 -3.64 -5.98 -63.84
C ILE A 15 -4.48 -7.08 -64.51
N ALA A 16 -4.49 -8.30 -63.95
CA ALA A 16 -5.28 -9.41 -64.48
C ALA A 16 -6.81 -9.17 -64.48
N ARG A 17 -7.30 -8.24 -63.65
CA ARG A 17 -8.72 -7.85 -63.58
C ARG A 17 -9.11 -6.81 -64.62
N SER A 18 -8.14 -6.08 -65.19
CA SER A 18 -8.42 -5.05 -66.18
C SER A 18 -8.94 -5.66 -67.48
N LYS A 19 -10.18 -5.32 -67.86
CA LYS A 19 -10.81 -5.83 -69.09
C LYS A 19 -10.26 -5.17 -70.37
N HIS A 20 -9.53 -4.07 -70.24
CA HIS A 20 -8.94 -3.32 -71.35
C HIS A 20 -7.64 -3.94 -71.88
N LEU A 21 -7.05 -4.88 -71.14
CA LEU A 21 -5.82 -5.57 -71.52
C LEU A 21 -6.14 -6.88 -72.26
N SER A 22 -5.25 -7.26 -73.18
CA SER A 22 -5.41 -8.51 -73.93
C SER A 22 -5.46 -9.72 -72.99
N PRO A 23 -6.19 -10.79 -73.37
CA PRO A 23 -6.24 -12.02 -72.57
C PRO A 23 -4.85 -12.59 -72.24
N GLY A 24 -3.89 -12.47 -73.16
CA GLY A 24 -2.50 -12.90 -72.96
C GLY A 24 -1.78 -12.12 -71.85
N ILE A 25 -1.88 -10.79 -71.83
CA ILE A 25 -1.27 -9.95 -70.79
C ILE A 25 -1.87 -10.24 -69.42
N ARG A 26 -3.19 -10.44 -69.37
CA ARG A 26 -3.90 -10.76 -68.12
C ARG A 26 -3.51 -12.13 -67.59
N PHE A 27 -3.33 -13.11 -68.47
CA PHE A 27 -2.85 -14.43 -68.11
C PHE A 27 -1.39 -14.41 -67.63
N ALA A 28 -0.52 -13.67 -68.30
CA ALA A 28 0.87 -13.45 -67.87
C ALA A 28 0.95 -12.84 -66.47
N ALA A 29 0.12 -11.83 -66.18
CA ALA A 29 0.04 -11.22 -64.84
C ALA A 29 -0.42 -12.23 -63.77
N LEU A 30 -1.36 -13.13 -64.07
CA LEU A 30 -1.77 -14.18 -63.12
C LEU A 30 -0.64 -15.16 -62.82
N ARG A 31 0.14 -15.57 -63.83
CA ARG A 31 1.31 -16.46 -63.64
C ARG A 31 2.42 -15.78 -62.82
N LEU A 32 2.68 -14.50 -63.07
CA LEU A 32 3.63 -13.73 -62.27
C LEU A 32 3.18 -13.60 -60.80
N ALA A 33 1.87 -13.40 -60.57
CA ALA A 33 1.30 -13.41 -59.22
C ALA A 33 1.40 -14.79 -58.56
N GLU A 34 1.19 -15.89 -59.28
CA GLU A 34 1.35 -17.24 -58.76
C GLU A 34 2.79 -17.48 -58.25
N GLU A 35 3.81 -17.11 -59.03
CA GLU A 35 5.21 -17.26 -58.65
C GLU A 35 5.63 -16.33 -57.51
N ALA A 36 5.21 -15.05 -57.54
CA ALA A 36 5.45 -14.13 -56.43
C ALA A 36 4.79 -14.62 -55.13
N GLY A 37 3.59 -15.22 -55.24
CA GLY A 37 2.79 -15.75 -54.13
C GLY A 37 3.38 -16.99 -53.45
N LYS A 38 4.21 -17.78 -54.15
CA LYS A 38 4.99 -18.89 -53.57
C LYS A 38 6.12 -18.38 -52.66
N SER A 39 6.66 -17.20 -52.95
CA SER A 39 7.82 -16.62 -52.27
C SER A 39 7.47 -15.63 -51.14
N THR A 40 6.19 -15.33 -50.92
CA THR A 40 5.70 -14.45 -49.84
C THR A 40 4.46 -15.01 -49.15
N ARG A 41 4.17 -14.58 -47.91
CA ARG A 41 3.03 -15.10 -47.12
C ARG A 41 1.74 -14.43 -47.57
N ILE A 42 0.94 -15.12 -48.38
CA ILE A 42 -0.39 -14.68 -48.84
C ILE A 42 -1.47 -15.58 -48.20
N PRO A 43 -2.61 -15.04 -47.72
CA PRO A 43 -3.70 -15.85 -47.18
C PRO A 43 -4.25 -16.85 -48.21
N LYS A 44 -4.62 -18.06 -47.73
CA LYS A 44 -4.99 -19.21 -48.58
C LYS A 44 -6.11 -18.90 -49.58
N GLN A 45 -7.11 -18.12 -49.17
CA GLN A 45 -8.26 -17.74 -50.01
C GLN A 45 -7.82 -16.99 -51.29
N PHE A 46 -6.81 -16.11 -51.20
CA PHE A 46 -6.33 -15.35 -52.37
C PHE A 46 -5.52 -16.21 -53.34
N ARG A 47 -4.79 -17.21 -52.84
CA ARG A 47 -4.06 -18.16 -53.70
C ARG A 47 -5.03 -19.04 -54.50
N GLN A 48 -6.06 -19.55 -53.84
CA GLN A 48 -7.11 -20.37 -54.47
C GLN A 48 -7.87 -19.60 -55.56
N GLU A 49 -8.11 -18.30 -55.35
CA GLU A 49 -8.75 -17.44 -56.36
C GLU A 49 -7.88 -17.24 -57.62
N ILE A 50 -6.54 -17.19 -57.48
CA ILE A 50 -5.64 -17.12 -58.63
C ILE A 50 -5.61 -18.44 -59.39
N GLU A 51 -5.48 -19.57 -58.68
CA GLU A 51 -5.47 -20.91 -59.28
C GLU A 51 -6.74 -21.15 -60.11
N LYS A 52 -7.90 -20.76 -59.58
CA LYS A 52 -9.19 -20.83 -60.29
C LYS A 52 -9.19 -19.99 -61.57
N ARG A 53 -8.74 -18.73 -61.50
CA ARG A 53 -8.69 -17.84 -62.67
C ARG A 53 -7.71 -18.32 -63.75
N ILE A 54 -6.57 -18.88 -63.35
CA ILE A 54 -5.62 -19.48 -64.29
C ILE A 54 -6.30 -20.65 -65.02
N SER A 55 -7.01 -21.52 -64.29
CA SER A 55 -7.78 -22.62 -64.87
C SER A 55 -8.85 -22.14 -65.86
N ASP A 56 -9.58 -21.07 -65.53
CA ASP A 56 -10.57 -20.45 -66.43
C ASP A 56 -9.93 -19.96 -67.74
N PHE A 57 -8.73 -19.38 -67.70
CA PHE A 57 -8.02 -18.92 -68.91
C PHE A 57 -7.47 -20.08 -69.75
N LEU A 58 -6.97 -21.14 -69.12
CA LEU A 58 -6.50 -22.35 -69.80
C LEU A 58 -7.64 -23.07 -70.54
N SER A 59 -8.84 -23.09 -69.95
CA SER A 59 -10.04 -23.67 -70.60
C SER A 59 -10.46 -22.95 -71.89
N ARG A 60 -9.98 -21.72 -72.11
CA ARG A 60 -10.29 -20.88 -73.28
C ARG A 60 -9.21 -20.90 -74.34
N SER A 61 -8.29 -21.87 -74.30
CA SER A 61 -7.19 -22.04 -75.26
C SER A 61 -6.30 -20.80 -75.44
N VAL A 62 -6.16 -19.97 -74.38
CA VAL A 62 -5.20 -18.86 -74.39
C VAL A 62 -3.80 -19.45 -74.29
N ALA A 63 -2.99 -19.31 -75.34
CA ALA A 63 -1.65 -19.91 -75.42
C ALA A 63 -0.74 -19.47 -74.26
N GLU A 64 0.09 -20.39 -73.74
CA GLU A 64 1.06 -20.14 -72.67
C GLU A 64 2.27 -19.26 -73.10
N ALA A 65 2.10 -18.39 -74.11
CA ALA A 65 3.17 -17.53 -74.61
C ALA A 65 3.29 -16.23 -73.80
N TRP A 66 3.43 -16.33 -72.47
CA TRP A 66 3.62 -15.17 -71.60
C TRP A 66 5.05 -14.61 -71.66
N GLU A 67 6.00 -15.40 -72.17
CA GLU A 67 7.41 -15.03 -72.38
C GLU A 67 7.55 -13.85 -73.36
N GLY A 68 6.71 -13.81 -74.40
CA GLY A 68 6.67 -12.71 -75.36
C GLY A 68 6.12 -11.40 -74.79
N PHE A 69 5.36 -11.43 -73.69
CA PHE A 69 4.74 -10.24 -73.10
C PHE A 69 5.56 -9.61 -71.97
N LEU A 70 6.36 -10.42 -71.26
CA LEU A 70 7.25 -9.92 -70.21
C LEU A 70 8.69 -9.66 -70.71
N ALA A 71 8.98 -10.03 -71.97
CA ALA A 71 10.31 -9.97 -72.57
C ALA A 71 11.41 -10.70 -71.75
N ILE A 72 10.98 -11.68 -70.95
CA ILE A 72 11.83 -12.56 -70.12
C ILE A 72 11.24 -13.97 -70.21
N THR A 73 12.10 -14.99 -70.19
CA THR A 73 11.63 -16.38 -70.19
C THR A 73 11.03 -16.78 -68.84
N LYS A 74 10.30 -17.89 -68.82
CA LYS A 74 9.76 -18.43 -67.57
C LYS A 74 10.86 -18.75 -66.57
N GLU A 75 11.95 -19.38 -67.02
CA GLU A 75 13.08 -19.75 -66.17
C GLU A 75 13.78 -18.51 -65.61
N GLU A 76 13.98 -17.47 -66.42
CA GLU A 76 14.57 -16.20 -65.97
C GLU A 76 13.71 -15.51 -64.91
N CYS A 77 12.39 -15.46 -65.11
CA CYS A 77 11.48 -14.87 -64.13
C CYS A 77 11.51 -15.60 -62.79
N ILE A 78 11.52 -16.93 -62.80
CA ILE A 78 11.61 -17.75 -61.59
C ILE A 78 12.96 -17.52 -60.90
N SER A 79 14.05 -17.44 -61.68
CA SER A 79 15.39 -17.15 -61.18
C SER A 79 15.46 -15.80 -60.47
N LEU A 80 14.94 -14.74 -61.10
CA LEU A 80 14.92 -13.38 -60.55
C LEU A 80 14.09 -13.28 -59.26
N ILE A 81 12.94 -13.97 -59.20
CA ILE A 81 12.12 -14.03 -57.97
C ILE A 81 12.85 -14.83 -56.88
N ALA A 82 13.57 -15.90 -57.24
CA ALA A 82 14.38 -16.68 -56.31
C ALA A 82 15.60 -15.91 -55.79
N GLU A 83 16.26 -15.10 -56.61
CA GLU A 83 17.32 -14.18 -56.21
C GLU A 83 16.80 -13.09 -55.28
N ALA A 84 15.67 -12.46 -55.62
CA ALA A 84 15.01 -11.49 -54.74
C ALA A 84 14.62 -12.12 -53.39
N ARG A 85 14.21 -13.40 -53.38
CA ARG A 85 13.96 -14.17 -52.16
C ARG A 85 15.25 -14.40 -51.37
N LYS A 86 16.34 -14.85 -52.01
CA LYS A 86 17.66 -15.03 -51.37
C LYS A 86 18.17 -13.72 -50.77
N ALA A 87 18.10 -12.61 -51.51
CA ALA A 87 18.46 -11.29 -51.03
C ALA A 87 17.57 -10.81 -49.87
N SER A 88 16.27 -11.15 -49.88
CA SER A 88 15.36 -10.84 -48.77
C SER A 88 15.58 -11.69 -47.50
N LEU A 89 16.24 -12.83 -47.63
CA LEU A 89 16.62 -13.74 -46.54
C LEU A 89 18.07 -13.50 -46.08
N ALA A 90 18.89 -12.92 -46.95
CA ALA A 90 20.20 -12.40 -46.62
C ALA A 90 20.04 -11.05 -45.90
N SER A 91 19.59 -11.08 -44.65
CA SER A 91 20.21 -10.17 -43.69
C SER A 91 21.71 -10.41 -43.78
N PRO A 92 22.58 -9.39 -43.95
CA PRO A 92 24.01 -9.61 -43.89
C PRO A 92 24.24 -10.36 -42.58
N LYS A 93 24.67 -11.62 -42.69
CA LYS A 93 25.17 -12.33 -41.52
C LYS A 93 26.41 -11.55 -41.19
N PHE A 94 26.33 -10.66 -40.21
CA PHE A 94 27.49 -10.30 -39.43
C PHE A 94 27.97 -11.62 -38.83
N ILE A 95 28.84 -12.30 -39.57
CA ILE A 95 29.60 -13.41 -39.04
C ILE A 95 30.60 -12.73 -38.15
N ILE A 96 30.20 -12.56 -36.88
CA ILE A 96 31.18 -12.44 -35.82
C ILE A 96 31.90 -13.79 -35.90
N THR A 97 33.07 -13.82 -36.56
CA THR A 97 34.04 -14.89 -36.35
C THR A 97 34.22 -14.90 -34.85
N ASN A 98 33.72 -15.92 -34.14
CA ASN A 98 33.79 -15.99 -32.67
C ASN A 98 35.21 -15.57 -32.29
N PRO A 99 35.43 -14.34 -31.81
CA PRO A 99 36.77 -13.94 -31.41
C PRO A 99 37.15 -14.93 -30.31
N GLU A 100 38.42 -15.29 -30.19
CA GLU A 100 38.88 -16.05 -29.04
C GLU A 100 38.37 -15.32 -27.80
N VAL A 101 37.39 -15.93 -27.14
CA VAL A 101 36.76 -15.33 -25.97
C VAL A 101 37.82 -15.44 -24.89
N ASP A 102 38.41 -14.31 -24.53
CA ASP A 102 39.37 -14.23 -23.45
C ASP A 102 38.76 -14.92 -22.21
N PRO A 103 39.34 -16.03 -21.70
CA PRO A 103 38.79 -16.74 -20.56
C PRO A 103 38.70 -15.87 -19.30
N GLU A 104 39.40 -14.73 -19.21
CA GLU A 104 39.21 -13.75 -18.14
C GLU A 104 37.94 -12.91 -18.30
N SER A 105 37.52 -12.61 -19.53
CA SER A 105 36.27 -11.87 -19.79
C SER A 105 35.01 -12.63 -19.36
N GLN A 106 35.07 -13.96 -19.27
CA GLN A 106 33.98 -14.81 -18.75
C GLN A 106 33.92 -14.86 -17.22
N LYS A 107 34.94 -14.38 -16.50
CA LYS A 107 34.97 -14.38 -15.02
C LYS A 107 34.28 -13.16 -14.41
N VAL A 108 33.98 -12.13 -15.21
CA VAL A 108 33.33 -10.90 -14.74
C VAL A 108 31.89 -11.21 -14.36
N SER A 109 31.52 -10.99 -13.10
CA SER A 109 30.16 -11.25 -12.64
C SER A 109 29.18 -10.17 -13.09
N THR A 110 27.88 -10.47 -13.10
CA THR A 110 26.84 -9.45 -13.37
C THR A 110 26.93 -8.27 -12.40
N ALA A 111 27.29 -8.53 -11.14
CA ALA A 111 27.48 -7.49 -10.14
C ALA A 111 28.66 -6.56 -10.50
N ASP A 112 29.75 -7.12 -11.04
CA ASP A 112 30.90 -6.32 -11.49
C ASP A 112 30.55 -5.45 -12.71
N LEU A 113 29.74 -5.97 -13.63
CA LEU A 113 29.25 -5.19 -14.77
C LEU A 113 28.38 -4.02 -14.33
N LEU A 114 27.47 -4.23 -13.37
CA LEU A 114 26.62 -3.17 -12.82
C LEU A 114 27.44 -2.15 -12.01
N ALA A 115 28.39 -2.58 -11.18
CA ALA A 115 29.30 -1.68 -10.48
C ALA A 115 30.08 -0.78 -11.46
N SER A 116 30.57 -1.35 -12.57
CA SER A 116 31.25 -0.56 -13.62
C SER A 116 30.32 0.45 -14.32
N ALA A 117 29.01 0.19 -14.37
CA ALA A 117 28.04 1.11 -14.93
C ALA A 117 27.80 2.29 -13.99
N VAL A 118 27.76 2.04 -12.68
CA VAL A 118 27.71 3.08 -11.63
C VAL A 118 28.92 4.02 -11.77
N ASP A 119 30.13 3.48 -11.84
CA ASP A 119 31.35 4.28 -11.98
C ASP A 119 31.33 5.18 -13.24
N ARG A 120 30.74 4.68 -14.34
CA ARG A 120 30.54 5.44 -15.58
C ARG A 120 29.48 6.54 -15.45
N GLN A 121 28.43 6.31 -14.68
CA GLN A 121 27.39 7.31 -14.40
C GLN A 121 27.89 8.43 -13.47
N HIS A 122 28.80 8.12 -12.54
CA HIS A 122 29.43 9.15 -11.70
C HIS A 122 30.46 10.00 -12.47
N SER A 123 31.13 9.44 -13.49
CA SER A 123 32.17 10.14 -14.26
C SER A 123 31.65 10.96 -15.45
N ASN A 124 30.51 10.59 -16.04
CA ASN A 124 29.81 11.42 -17.03
C ASN A 124 28.80 12.34 -16.33
N ILE A 125 29.18 13.58 -16.05
CA ILE A 125 28.24 14.63 -15.65
C ILE A 125 27.79 15.37 -16.92
N PRO A 126 26.66 15.01 -17.55
CA PRO A 126 26.10 15.88 -18.57
C PRO A 126 25.63 17.18 -17.90
N GLN A 127 26.30 18.29 -18.21
CA GLN A 127 25.75 19.61 -17.95
C GLN A 127 24.55 19.82 -18.89
N SER A 128 23.43 20.29 -18.31
CA SER A 128 22.19 20.78 -18.95
C SER A 128 21.09 19.76 -19.28
N GLU A 129 20.07 19.75 -18.40
CA GLU A 129 18.69 20.20 -18.64
C GLU A 129 18.04 20.28 -17.25
N ASN A 130 17.18 21.26 -16.96
CA ASN A 130 16.46 21.31 -15.67
C ASN A 130 15.54 20.08 -15.55
N VAL A 131 16.04 18.99 -14.94
CA VAL A 131 15.29 17.74 -14.69
C VAL A 131 14.41 17.85 -13.45
N TYR A 132 14.54 18.93 -12.69
CA TYR A 132 13.76 19.14 -11.47
C TYR A 132 12.33 19.56 -11.81
N ALA A 133 11.36 18.70 -11.48
CA ALA A 133 10.02 19.17 -11.20
C ALA A 133 10.11 20.14 -10.02
N ALA A 134 9.62 21.38 -10.20
CA ALA A 134 9.59 22.37 -9.15
C ALA A 134 8.45 22.03 -8.17
N TYR A 135 8.75 21.25 -7.15
CA TYR A 135 7.80 20.90 -6.10
C TYR A 135 7.60 22.06 -5.13
N ASP A 136 6.40 22.14 -4.56
CA ASP A 136 6.06 23.13 -3.55
C ASP A 136 6.71 22.76 -2.20
N MET A 137 7.36 23.76 -1.58
CA MET A 137 8.11 23.64 -0.34
C MET A 137 7.38 24.20 0.88
N SER A 138 6.20 24.80 0.70
CA SER A 138 5.45 25.52 1.74
C SER A 138 5.20 24.68 2.99
N ASP A 139 5.06 23.37 2.80
CA ASP A 139 4.59 22.43 3.82
C ASP A 139 5.71 21.58 4.44
N SER A 140 6.97 21.84 4.08
CA SER A 140 8.14 21.09 4.58
C SER A 140 8.21 21.00 6.12
N ASN A 141 7.75 22.04 6.82
CA ASN A 141 7.75 22.13 8.28
C ASN A 141 6.41 21.77 8.93
N VAL A 142 5.40 21.37 8.16
CA VAL A 142 4.10 20.94 8.69
C VAL A 142 4.28 19.66 9.52
N ARG A 143 3.55 19.58 10.63
CA ARG A 143 3.51 18.44 11.55
C ARG A 143 2.07 18.07 11.87
N LEU A 144 1.82 16.80 12.17
CA LEU A 144 0.51 16.28 12.55
C LEU A 144 0.25 16.57 14.04
N GLN A 145 -0.79 17.33 14.34
CA GLN A 145 -1.15 17.65 15.72
C GLN A 145 -2.14 16.63 16.29
N ALA A 146 -3.17 16.25 15.53
CA ALA A 146 -4.18 15.29 16.00
C ALA A 146 -4.84 14.58 14.82
N ILE A 147 -5.42 13.41 15.08
CA ILE A 147 -6.26 12.66 14.13
C ILE A 147 -7.60 12.33 14.77
N GLU A 148 -8.68 12.62 14.05
CA GLU A 148 -10.05 12.22 14.37
C GLU A 148 -10.52 11.25 13.28
N LEU A 149 -11.24 10.20 13.66
CA LEU A 149 -11.84 9.25 12.71
C LEU A 149 -13.18 8.72 13.22
N ARG A 150 -14.09 8.39 12.29
CA ARG A 150 -15.41 7.81 12.58
C ARG A 150 -15.84 6.89 11.45
N GLY A 151 -16.51 5.78 11.78
CA GLY A 151 -17.00 4.81 10.81
C GLY A 151 -15.89 4.17 9.97
N PHE A 152 -14.64 4.21 10.45
CA PHE A 152 -13.43 3.93 9.67
C PHE A 152 -12.74 2.65 10.17
N ARG A 153 -12.62 1.66 9.29
CA ARG A 153 -12.07 0.31 9.52
C ARG A 153 -12.60 -0.28 10.83
N GLY A 154 -11.70 -0.58 11.76
CA GLY A 154 -12.05 -1.13 13.07
C GLY A 154 -12.70 -0.13 14.03
N SER A 155 -12.88 1.15 13.66
CA SER A 155 -13.43 2.21 14.52
C SER A 155 -14.82 2.66 14.03
N PRO A 156 -15.91 2.00 14.44
CA PRO A 156 -17.26 2.46 14.16
C PRO A 156 -17.57 3.79 14.83
N SER A 157 -17.27 3.91 16.12
CA SER A 157 -17.43 5.13 16.89
C SER A 157 -16.33 6.15 16.59
N GLU A 158 -16.58 7.40 17.00
CA GLU A 158 -15.60 8.47 16.92
C GLU A 158 -14.41 8.19 17.84
N LEU A 159 -13.21 8.29 17.27
CA LEU A 159 -11.94 8.11 17.95
C LEU A 159 -11.06 9.32 17.64
N SER A 160 -10.53 9.96 18.69
CA SER A 160 -9.62 11.10 18.59
C SER A 160 -8.30 10.80 19.29
N LEU A 161 -7.20 11.04 18.60
CA LEU A 161 -5.85 10.93 19.14
C LEU A 161 -5.10 12.25 18.95
N ASP A 162 -4.62 12.81 20.06
CA ASP A 162 -3.73 13.96 20.08
C ASP A 162 -2.26 13.51 20.02
N PHE A 163 -1.44 14.20 19.24
CA PHE A 163 0.01 14.00 19.13
C PHE A 163 0.79 15.19 19.70
N ALA A 164 0.13 16.13 20.37
CA ALA A 164 0.77 17.27 21.02
C ALA A 164 1.28 16.95 22.42
N SER A 165 2.39 17.60 22.77
CA SER A 165 2.87 17.74 24.15
C SER A 165 3.04 19.23 24.44
N LYS A 166 2.40 19.72 25.50
CA LYS A 166 2.37 21.17 25.84
C LYS A 166 1.90 22.05 24.66
N GLY A 167 0.97 21.54 23.85
CA GLY A 167 0.41 22.24 22.69
C GLY A 167 1.23 22.18 21.41
N SER A 168 2.47 21.66 21.45
CA SER A 168 3.32 21.48 20.26
C SER A 168 3.27 20.03 19.77
N PRO A 169 3.11 19.77 18.46
CA PRO A 169 3.19 18.42 17.90
C PRO A 169 4.53 17.76 18.20
N VAL A 170 4.48 16.50 18.63
CA VAL A 170 5.67 15.69 18.93
C VAL A 170 5.53 14.29 18.32
N SER A 171 6.59 13.50 18.37
CA SER A 171 6.54 12.09 17.94
C SER A 171 5.58 11.27 18.80
N ALA A 172 5.19 10.08 18.34
CA ALA A 172 4.26 9.23 19.07
C ALA A 172 4.62 7.76 19.02
N ILE A 173 4.34 7.07 20.12
CA ILE A 173 4.41 5.62 20.23
C ILE A 173 2.99 5.11 20.50
N ILE A 174 2.41 4.43 19.50
CA ILE A 174 1.09 3.82 19.58
C ILE A 174 1.26 2.35 19.98
N PHE A 175 0.92 2.03 21.23
CA PHE A 175 1.08 0.71 21.80
C PHE A 175 -0.25 -0.02 21.95
N GLY A 176 -0.30 -1.30 21.60
CA GLY A 176 -1.47 -2.15 21.84
C GLY A 176 -1.28 -3.55 21.26
N GLU A 177 -2.00 -4.55 21.78
CA GLU A 177 -1.90 -5.93 21.30
C GLU A 177 -2.26 -6.08 19.81
N ASN A 178 -1.97 -7.24 19.22
CA ASN A 178 -2.34 -7.49 17.83
C ASN A 178 -3.87 -7.53 17.66
N GLY A 179 -4.36 -6.89 16.60
CA GLY A 179 -5.80 -6.81 16.31
C GLY A 179 -6.57 -5.71 17.02
N VAL A 180 -5.95 -4.90 17.90
CA VAL A 180 -6.69 -3.85 18.65
C VAL A 180 -6.97 -2.55 17.87
N GLY A 181 -6.53 -2.46 16.60
CA GLY A 181 -6.78 -1.29 15.74
C GLY A 181 -5.62 -0.28 15.61
N LYS A 182 -4.37 -0.66 15.90
CA LYS A 182 -3.19 0.20 15.66
C LYS A 182 -3.10 0.67 14.20
N SER A 183 -3.14 -0.27 13.25
CA SER A 183 -3.11 0.06 11.82
C SER A 183 -4.34 0.86 11.39
N THR A 184 -5.50 0.74 12.06
CA THR A 184 -6.67 1.60 11.77
C THR A 184 -6.35 3.08 11.97
N ILE A 185 -5.57 3.43 13.00
CA ILE A 185 -5.13 4.81 13.22
C ILE A 185 -4.14 5.24 12.15
N VAL A 186 -3.15 4.40 11.82
CA VAL A 186 -2.16 4.70 10.76
C VAL A 186 -2.84 4.91 9.41
N ASP A 187 -3.78 4.02 9.07
CA ASP A 187 -4.56 4.08 7.84
C ASP A 187 -5.45 5.33 7.81
N ALA A 188 -5.96 5.79 8.95
CA ALA A 188 -6.75 7.02 9.05
C ALA A 188 -5.89 8.26 8.78
N ILE A 189 -4.64 8.27 9.26
CA ILE A 189 -3.67 9.35 8.97
C ILE A 189 -3.29 9.34 7.49
N GLU A 190 -2.95 8.17 6.94
CA GLU A 190 -2.63 8.01 5.52
C GLU A 190 -3.81 8.44 4.64
N PHE A 191 -5.04 8.04 5.00
CA PHE A 191 -6.24 8.43 4.27
C PHE A 191 -6.48 9.95 4.35
N ALA A 192 -6.43 10.56 5.54
CA ALA A 192 -6.63 12.00 5.69
C ALA A 192 -5.64 12.80 4.83
N LEU A 193 -4.35 12.47 4.93
CA LEU A 193 -3.25 13.26 4.35
C LEU A 193 -2.90 12.91 2.91
N GLN A 194 -3.12 11.66 2.47
CA GLN A 194 -2.73 11.18 1.14
C GLN A 194 -3.88 10.57 0.33
N GLY A 195 -5.11 10.52 0.86
CA GLY A 195 -6.28 10.06 0.10
C GLY A 195 -6.21 8.60 -0.37
N ARG A 196 -5.33 7.80 0.24
CA ARG A 196 -5.10 6.39 -0.08
C ARG A 196 -4.79 5.61 1.20
N ILE A 197 -4.86 4.28 1.13
CA ILE A 197 -4.47 3.41 2.23
C ILE A 197 -3.63 2.25 1.71
N GLY A 198 -2.48 2.00 2.36
CA GLY A 198 -1.59 0.92 1.99
C GLY A 198 -1.17 1.05 0.53
N ARG A 199 -0.88 2.29 0.13
CA ARG A 199 -0.52 2.68 -1.25
C ARG A 199 -1.66 2.66 -2.26
N SER A 200 -2.86 2.13 -1.92
CA SER A 200 -4.00 2.01 -2.85
C SER A 200 -5.05 3.11 -2.63
N ALA A 201 -5.50 3.74 -3.71
CA ALA A 201 -6.67 4.63 -3.74
C ALA A 201 -7.98 3.90 -4.10
N TYR A 202 -7.96 2.57 -4.13
CA TYR A 202 -9.12 1.74 -4.45
C TYR A 202 -9.76 1.16 -3.19
N PHE A 203 -11.06 1.41 -3.02
CA PHE A 203 -11.77 1.16 -1.77
C PHE A 203 -12.88 0.11 -1.88
N ASP A 204 -13.31 -0.22 -3.09
CA ASP A 204 -14.46 -1.11 -3.38
C ASP A 204 -14.13 -2.59 -3.51
N SER A 205 -12.86 -2.98 -3.38
CA SER A 205 -12.49 -4.37 -3.65
C SER A 205 -12.98 -5.26 -2.49
N PRO A 206 -13.82 -6.29 -2.77
CA PRO A 206 -14.30 -7.20 -1.73
C PRO A 206 -13.20 -8.12 -1.19
N LEU A 207 -12.03 -8.14 -1.85
CA LEU A 207 -10.87 -8.95 -1.49
C LEU A 207 -9.78 -8.16 -0.75
N THR A 208 -10.05 -6.88 -0.44
CA THR A 208 -9.13 -6.01 0.32
C THR A 208 -9.78 -5.56 1.62
N PRO A 209 -9.00 -5.18 2.66
CA PRO A 209 -9.57 -4.67 3.90
C PRO A 209 -10.51 -3.49 3.63
N ALA A 210 -11.75 -3.62 4.11
CA ALA A 210 -12.77 -2.57 3.95
C ALA A 210 -12.37 -1.30 4.70
N ILE A 211 -12.63 -0.14 4.10
CA ILE A 211 -12.43 1.16 4.75
C ILE A 211 -13.61 1.53 5.63
N GLY A 212 -14.84 1.27 5.19
CA GLY A 212 -16.02 1.44 6.03
C GLY A 212 -16.01 0.43 7.16
N SER A 213 -16.39 0.86 8.36
CA SER A 213 -16.61 -0.06 9.47
C SER A 213 -17.78 -0.98 9.16
N LEU A 214 -17.59 -2.28 9.34
CA LEU A 214 -18.67 -3.27 9.14
C LEU A 214 -19.67 -3.31 10.29
N ALA A 215 -19.41 -2.57 11.37
CA ALA A 215 -20.28 -2.53 12.55
C ALA A 215 -21.40 -1.48 12.43
N GLN A 216 -21.24 -0.46 11.60
CA GLN A 216 -22.23 0.60 11.41
C GLN A 216 -22.26 1.03 9.94
N ASP A 217 -23.46 1.29 9.44
CA ASP A 217 -23.66 1.85 8.10
C ASP A 217 -23.42 3.37 8.13
N ALA A 218 -22.16 3.74 8.31
CA ALA A 218 -21.69 5.12 8.34
C ALA A 218 -20.57 5.30 7.33
N LEU A 219 -20.63 6.38 6.55
CA LEU A 219 -19.56 6.71 5.63
C LEU A 219 -18.28 7.00 6.43
N PRO A 220 -17.17 6.32 6.12
CA PRO A 220 -15.91 6.51 6.83
C PRO A 220 -15.41 7.94 6.62
N TRP A 221 -15.01 8.55 7.73
CA TRP A 221 -14.54 9.93 7.77
C TRP A 221 -13.29 10.02 8.64
N THR A 222 -12.35 10.85 8.22
CA THR A 222 -11.14 11.19 8.98
C THR A 222 -10.85 12.68 8.89
N LYS A 223 -10.16 13.19 9.90
CA LYS A 223 -9.72 14.58 9.97
C LYS A 223 -8.36 14.66 10.66
N ALA A 224 -7.36 15.12 9.93
CA ALA A 224 -6.04 15.40 10.46
C ALA A 224 -5.91 16.90 10.77
N SER A 225 -5.63 17.25 12.02
CA SER A 225 -5.32 18.62 12.43
C SER A 225 -3.81 18.83 12.38
N LEU A 226 -3.36 19.94 11.81
CA LEU A 226 -1.96 20.23 11.53
C LEU A 226 -1.43 21.39 12.39
N ALA A 227 -0.10 21.44 12.57
CA ALA A 227 0.59 22.40 13.44
C ALA A 227 0.38 23.87 13.07
N ASP A 228 0.08 24.14 11.81
CA ASP A 228 -0.17 25.47 11.26
C ASP A 228 -1.62 25.94 11.46
N GLY A 229 -2.44 25.15 12.16
CA GLY A 229 -3.85 25.42 12.44
C GLY A 229 -4.81 24.96 11.33
N THR A 230 -4.29 24.42 10.22
CA THR A 230 -5.12 23.88 9.14
C THR A 230 -5.63 22.46 9.46
N GLN A 231 -6.64 22.01 8.72
CA GLN A 231 -7.26 20.71 8.90
C GLN A 231 -7.49 20.05 7.55
N GLU A 232 -7.06 18.79 7.43
CA GLU A 232 -7.30 17.94 6.27
C GLU A 232 -8.40 16.94 6.61
N CYS A 233 -9.61 17.18 6.09
CA CYS A 233 -10.76 16.30 6.25
C CYS A 233 -10.91 15.42 5.02
N ARG A 234 -11.20 14.14 5.20
CA ARG A 234 -11.51 13.24 4.10
C ARG A 234 -12.63 12.28 4.44
N SER A 235 -13.48 12.04 3.46
CA SER A 235 -14.60 11.11 3.55
C SER A 235 -14.61 10.21 2.32
N LEU A 236 -15.26 9.06 2.46
CA LEU A 236 -15.54 8.19 1.34
C LEU A 236 -16.92 8.52 0.78
N VAL A 237 -17.00 8.74 -0.53
CA VAL A 237 -18.25 9.08 -1.22
C VAL A 237 -18.44 8.20 -2.46
N ASP A 238 -19.69 8.02 -2.87
CA ASP A 238 -20.01 7.35 -4.13
C ASP A 238 -19.62 8.24 -5.32
N GLY A 239 -18.64 7.78 -6.10
CA GLY A 239 -18.22 8.37 -7.36
C GLY A 239 -18.97 7.78 -8.57
N ALA A 240 -18.49 8.11 -9.77
CA ALA A 240 -19.03 7.56 -11.01
C ALA A 240 -18.83 6.04 -11.09
N GLU A 241 -19.76 5.33 -11.75
CA GLU A 241 -19.72 3.87 -11.92
C GLU A 241 -19.84 3.04 -10.62
N ASN A 242 -20.45 3.58 -9.56
CA ASN A 242 -20.53 2.97 -8.21
C ASN A 242 -19.15 2.65 -7.63
N LEU A 243 -18.20 3.57 -7.82
CA LEU A 243 -16.86 3.47 -7.24
C LEU A 243 -16.76 4.40 -6.04
N LEU A 244 -16.38 3.88 -4.88
CA LEU A 244 -16.07 4.70 -3.72
C LEU A 244 -14.78 5.45 -3.97
N ILE A 245 -14.83 6.77 -3.78
CA ILE A 245 -13.70 7.68 -3.95
C ILE A 245 -13.47 8.49 -2.68
N ALA A 246 -12.21 8.89 -2.48
CA ALA A 246 -11.82 9.82 -1.46
C ALA A 246 -12.28 11.24 -1.84
N SER A 247 -12.98 11.92 -0.95
CA SER A 247 -13.44 13.31 -1.13
C SER A 247 -13.03 14.18 0.06
N PRO A 248 -12.44 15.37 -0.16
CA PRO A 248 -11.99 15.89 -1.46
C PRO A 248 -10.89 15.01 -2.06
N ASP A 249 -10.63 15.12 -3.37
CA ASP A 249 -9.55 14.43 -4.08
C ASP A 249 -8.20 15.16 -3.97
N SER A 250 -8.24 16.47 -3.75
CA SER A 250 -7.06 17.29 -3.51
C SER A 250 -6.22 16.76 -2.35
N ILE A 251 -4.91 16.70 -2.59
CA ILE A 251 -3.90 16.34 -1.59
C ILE A 251 -3.09 17.59 -1.31
N ARG A 252 -2.75 17.86 -0.05
CA ARG A 252 -1.92 19.01 0.28
C ARG A 252 -0.47 18.81 -0.19
N PRO A 253 0.24 19.84 -0.73
CA PRO A 253 1.52 19.64 -1.41
C PRO A 253 2.60 18.90 -0.61
N GLY A 254 2.70 19.17 0.69
CA GLY A 254 3.65 18.49 1.59
C GLY A 254 3.44 16.98 1.75
N PHE A 255 2.39 16.41 1.16
CA PHE A 255 2.05 14.98 1.28
C PHE A 255 2.02 14.25 -0.07
N ARG A 256 2.49 14.86 -1.16
CA ARG A 256 2.39 14.32 -2.53
C ARG A 256 3.61 13.55 -3.04
N LEU A 257 4.79 13.75 -2.45
CA LEU A 257 6.05 13.29 -3.06
C LEU A 257 6.38 11.86 -2.70
N ALA A 258 6.18 11.51 -1.43
CA ALA A 258 6.41 10.17 -0.93
C ALA A 258 5.30 9.76 0.03
N PRO A 259 4.97 8.47 0.09
CA PRO A 259 4.16 7.89 1.16
C PRO A 259 4.77 8.14 2.54
N ILE A 260 3.93 8.61 3.46
CA ILE A 260 4.34 8.94 4.84
C ILE A 260 4.44 7.71 5.74
N THR A 261 3.97 6.55 5.27
CA THR A 261 3.98 5.28 5.99
C THR A 261 4.96 4.30 5.36
N ILE A 262 5.76 3.64 6.19
CA ILE A 262 6.47 2.41 5.83
C ILE A 262 5.73 1.26 6.51
N LYS A 263 5.16 0.37 5.70
CA LYS A 263 4.47 -0.84 6.17
C LYS A 263 5.27 -2.07 5.81
N ARG A 264 5.07 -3.18 6.54
CA ARG A 264 5.77 -4.44 6.25
C ARG A 264 5.50 -4.94 4.81
N ALA A 265 4.30 -4.72 4.29
CA ALA A 265 3.96 -5.05 2.91
C ALA A 265 4.80 -4.29 1.88
N ASP A 266 5.25 -3.06 2.17
CA ASP A 266 6.10 -2.29 1.27
C ASP A 266 7.51 -2.87 1.20
N ILE A 267 8.05 -3.28 2.34
CA ILE A 267 9.37 -3.93 2.48
C ILE A 267 9.39 -5.24 1.71
N LEU A 268 8.42 -6.12 1.97
CA LEU A 268 8.31 -7.41 1.30
C LEU A 268 8.13 -7.23 -0.20
N ARG A 269 7.25 -6.32 -0.63
CA ARG A 269 7.07 -6.03 -2.06
C ARG A 269 8.38 -5.60 -2.71
N PHE A 270 9.14 -4.70 -2.10
CA PHE A 270 10.42 -4.26 -2.64
C PHE A 270 11.45 -5.39 -2.77
N LEU A 271 11.52 -6.26 -1.76
CA LEU A 271 12.47 -7.37 -1.72
C LEU A 271 12.09 -8.55 -2.61
N ASP A 272 10.79 -8.82 -2.77
CA ASP A 272 10.25 -9.96 -3.52
C ASP A 272 10.05 -9.64 -5.01
N THR A 273 9.99 -8.35 -5.38
CA THR A 273 9.93 -7.95 -6.80
C THR A 273 11.27 -8.21 -7.49
N GLU A 274 11.22 -8.81 -8.67
CA GLU A 274 12.41 -9.08 -9.50
C GLU A 274 13.12 -7.79 -9.91
N SER A 275 14.44 -7.85 -10.10
CA SER A 275 15.27 -6.67 -10.39
C SER A 275 14.78 -5.82 -11.57
N LEU A 276 14.27 -6.46 -12.63
CA LEU A 276 13.81 -5.75 -13.85
C LEU A 276 12.53 -4.94 -13.63
N GLU A 277 11.73 -5.29 -12.63
CA GLU A 277 10.45 -4.65 -12.32
C GLU A 277 10.47 -3.92 -10.98
N ARG A 278 11.49 -4.12 -10.14
CA ARG A 278 11.57 -3.56 -8.77
C ARG A 278 11.45 -2.04 -8.74
N GLY A 279 11.92 -1.34 -9.76
CA GLY A 279 11.78 0.11 -9.87
C GLY A 279 10.32 0.58 -10.05
N SER A 280 9.40 -0.30 -10.43
CA SER A 280 7.97 0.00 -10.49
C SER A 280 7.36 0.29 -9.11
N VAL A 281 7.96 -0.24 -8.04
CA VAL A 281 7.57 0.01 -6.64
C VAL A 281 7.68 1.49 -6.26
N LEU A 282 8.47 2.25 -7.02
CA LEU A 282 8.68 3.69 -6.81
C LEU A 282 7.83 4.58 -7.72
N LEU A 283 6.99 4.02 -8.60
CA LEU A 283 6.13 4.82 -9.48
C LEU A 283 4.99 5.53 -8.75
N ASP A 284 4.83 5.36 -7.44
CA ASP A 284 3.99 6.19 -6.57
C ASP A 284 4.78 7.23 -5.77
N TYR A 285 6.05 7.46 -6.14
CA TYR A 285 6.92 8.49 -5.59
C TYR A 285 7.25 9.53 -6.68
N PHE A 286 7.55 10.75 -6.24
CA PHE A 286 8.03 11.86 -7.08
C PHE A 286 7.19 12.03 -8.36
N PRO A 287 5.90 12.39 -8.23
CA PRO A 287 5.00 12.51 -9.37
C PRO A 287 5.55 13.55 -10.37
N ALA A 288 5.51 13.21 -11.66
CA ALA A 288 5.89 14.16 -12.71
C ALA A 288 4.89 15.32 -12.81
N ASP A 289 3.61 15.06 -12.50
CA ASP A 289 2.57 16.06 -12.30
C ASP A 289 2.56 16.51 -10.83
N THR A 290 2.98 17.74 -10.56
CA THR A 290 3.10 18.28 -9.20
C THR A 290 1.76 18.52 -8.51
N GLU A 291 0.65 18.53 -9.26
CA GLU A 291 -0.68 18.80 -8.72
C GLU A 291 -1.36 17.55 -8.13
N SER A 292 -0.94 16.35 -8.53
CA SER A 292 -1.58 15.10 -8.14
C SER A 292 -0.61 14.11 -7.45
N LEU A 293 -1.17 13.11 -6.77
CA LEU A 293 -0.40 11.98 -6.27
C LEU A 293 -0.06 11.01 -7.41
N ALA A 294 1.16 10.49 -7.40
CA ALA A 294 1.53 9.40 -8.29
C ALA A 294 0.79 8.10 -7.91
N VAL A 295 0.35 7.37 -8.94
CA VAL A 295 -0.37 6.10 -8.81
C VAL A 295 0.43 5.00 -9.49
N ARG A 296 0.50 3.82 -8.86
CA ARG A 296 1.21 2.68 -9.44
C ARG A 296 0.40 2.09 -10.60
N PRO A 297 1.04 1.76 -11.73
CA PRO A 297 0.37 1.09 -12.85
C PRO A 297 -0.21 -0.28 -12.49
N GLU A 298 0.46 -1.00 -11.58
CA GLU A 298 0.03 -2.32 -11.15
C GLU A 298 -1.30 -2.31 -10.39
N GLU A 299 -1.67 -1.19 -9.75
CA GLU A 299 -2.89 -1.16 -8.95
C GLU A 299 -4.14 -1.23 -9.83
N GLU A 300 -4.14 -0.62 -11.03
CA GLU A 300 -5.26 -0.81 -11.97
C GLU A 300 -5.35 -2.27 -12.41
N SER A 301 -4.21 -2.92 -12.67
CA SER A 301 -4.16 -4.34 -13.03
C SER A 301 -4.68 -5.24 -11.90
N LEU A 302 -4.28 -4.97 -10.66
CA LEU A 302 -4.74 -5.69 -9.46
C LEU A 302 -6.24 -5.49 -9.25
N ARG A 303 -6.74 -4.25 -9.44
CA ARG A 303 -8.17 -3.91 -9.38
C ARG A 303 -8.98 -4.71 -10.39
N LEU A 304 -8.56 -4.71 -11.66
CA LEU A 304 -9.25 -5.46 -12.71
C LEU A 304 -9.28 -6.96 -12.39
N ARG A 305 -8.16 -7.52 -11.88
CA ARG A 305 -8.10 -8.91 -11.43
C ARG A 305 -9.07 -9.20 -10.29
N SER A 306 -9.10 -8.34 -9.26
CA SER A 306 -10.00 -8.49 -8.09
C SER A 306 -11.48 -8.43 -8.51
N LYS A 307 -11.87 -7.41 -9.30
CA LYS A 307 -13.25 -7.28 -9.80
C LYS A 307 -13.66 -8.44 -10.71
N MET A 308 -12.74 -8.94 -11.54
CA MET A 308 -12.98 -10.14 -12.34
C MET A 308 -13.15 -11.41 -11.49
N ALA A 309 -12.44 -11.53 -10.36
CA ALA A 309 -12.61 -12.63 -9.42
C ALA A 309 -14.01 -12.58 -8.77
N ASP A 310 -14.44 -11.41 -8.29
CA ASP A 310 -15.79 -11.22 -7.74
C ASP A 310 -16.88 -11.57 -8.77
N LEU A 311 -16.80 -11.04 -10.00
CA LEU A 311 -17.76 -11.34 -11.06
C LEU A 311 -17.76 -12.84 -11.44
N ARG A 312 -16.63 -13.55 -11.32
CA ARG A 312 -16.59 -15.01 -11.54
C ARG A 312 -17.34 -15.76 -10.45
N ILE A 313 -17.21 -15.33 -9.19
CA ILE A 313 -17.96 -15.90 -8.05
C ILE A 313 -19.45 -15.65 -8.25
N ARG A 314 -19.85 -14.40 -8.52
CA ARG A 314 -21.25 -14.02 -8.81
C ARG A 314 -21.83 -14.80 -9.99
N ARG A 315 -21.09 -14.93 -11.10
CA ARG A 315 -21.50 -15.71 -12.27
C ARG A 315 -21.79 -17.16 -11.88
N SER A 316 -20.90 -17.80 -11.12
CA SER A 316 -21.09 -19.19 -10.69
C SER A 316 -22.30 -19.34 -9.77
N ALA A 317 -22.51 -18.39 -8.84
CA ALA A 317 -23.67 -18.38 -7.96
C ALA A 317 -24.99 -18.18 -8.74
N TYR A 318 -25.08 -17.16 -9.59
CA TYR A 318 -26.28 -16.89 -10.38
C TYR A 318 -26.57 -18.00 -11.40
N ALA A 319 -25.55 -18.62 -11.99
CA ALA A 319 -25.74 -19.77 -12.87
C ALA A 319 -26.32 -20.98 -12.11
N LYS A 320 -25.92 -21.19 -10.86
CA LYS A 320 -26.48 -22.23 -9.99
C LYS A 320 -27.94 -21.93 -9.62
N THR A 321 -28.25 -20.71 -9.19
CA THR A 321 -29.62 -20.29 -8.91
C THR A 321 -30.52 -20.44 -10.13
N LEU A 322 -30.05 -20.01 -11.31
CA LEU A 322 -30.82 -20.17 -12.55
C LEU A 322 -31.03 -21.65 -12.89
N ALA A 323 -29.98 -22.47 -12.78
CA ALA A 323 -30.03 -23.91 -13.00
C ALA A 323 -31.09 -24.61 -12.13
N GLU A 324 -31.23 -24.22 -10.86
CA GLU A 324 -32.25 -24.74 -9.94
C GLU A 324 -33.67 -24.37 -10.39
N ILE A 325 -33.88 -23.14 -10.85
CA ILE A 325 -35.20 -22.68 -11.36
C ILE A 325 -35.59 -23.40 -12.65
N VAL A 326 -34.63 -23.61 -13.56
CA VAL A 326 -34.92 -24.12 -14.91
C VAL A 326 -34.64 -25.61 -15.09
N ASN A 327 -34.14 -26.27 -14.05
CA ASN A 327 -33.75 -27.68 -14.02
C ASN A 327 -32.76 -28.08 -15.15
N VAL A 328 -31.74 -27.26 -15.36
CA VAL A 328 -30.66 -27.47 -16.34
C VAL A 328 -29.31 -27.49 -15.62
N SER A 329 -28.28 -28.10 -16.21
CA SER A 329 -26.94 -28.09 -15.61
C SER A 329 -26.37 -26.67 -15.50
N SER A 330 -25.75 -26.36 -14.35
CA SER A 330 -25.15 -25.04 -14.09
C SER A 330 -23.94 -24.75 -14.99
N SER A 331 -23.25 -25.79 -15.46
CA SER A 331 -22.12 -25.67 -16.39
C SER A 331 -22.56 -25.17 -17.77
N GLU A 332 -23.74 -25.57 -18.25
CA GLU A 332 -24.29 -25.09 -19.51
C GLU A 332 -24.61 -23.58 -19.43
N LEU A 333 -25.26 -23.15 -18.35
CA LEU A 333 -25.68 -21.76 -18.16
C LEU A 333 -24.55 -20.80 -17.77
N ALA A 334 -23.43 -21.31 -17.25
CA ALA A 334 -22.25 -20.49 -16.91
C ALA A 334 -21.49 -19.92 -18.13
N SER A 335 -21.87 -20.32 -19.35
CA SER A 335 -21.30 -19.84 -20.61
C SER A 335 -22.26 -18.89 -21.35
N MET A 336 -21.72 -17.84 -21.99
CA MET A 336 -22.57 -16.85 -22.68
C MET A 336 -23.41 -17.50 -23.78
N ASP A 337 -22.84 -18.48 -24.47
CA ASP A 337 -23.50 -19.16 -25.57
C ASP A 337 -24.58 -20.12 -25.05
N GLY A 338 -24.34 -20.79 -23.92
CA GLY A 338 -25.34 -21.64 -23.27
C GLY A 338 -26.52 -20.84 -22.73
N LEU A 339 -26.28 -19.71 -22.06
CA LEU A 339 -27.35 -18.82 -21.59
C LEU A 339 -28.18 -18.28 -22.77
N LYS A 340 -27.52 -17.81 -23.84
CA LYS A 340 -28.22 -17.34 -25.05
C LYS A 340 -29.07 -18.43 -25.69
N ARG A 341 -28.54 -19.66 -25.77
CA ARG A 341 -29.27 -20.82 -26.30
C ARG A 341 -30.51 -21.11 -25.46
N TYR A 342 -30.40 -21.08 -24.13
CA TYR A 342 -31.54 -21.27 -23.24
C TYR A 342 -32.63 -20.20 -23.49
N ILE A 343 -32.23 -18.92 -23.54
CA ILE A 343 -33.16 -17.80 -23.80
C ILE A 343 -33.83 -17.96 -25.17
N SER A 344 -33.08 -18.28 -26.22
CA SER A 344 -33.65 -18.43 -27.57
C SER A 344 -34.65 -19.57 -27.67
N THR A 345 -34.37 -20.70 -27.02
CA THR A 345 -35.18 -21.92 -27.14
C THR A 345 -36.41 -21.87 -26.23
N ASN A 346 -36.24 -21.51 -24.96
CA ASN A 346 -37.29 -21.68 -23.95
C ASN A 346 -38.13 -20.41 -23.72
N ILE A 347 -37.54 -19.23 -23.92
CA ILE A 347 -38.21 -17.94 -23.67
C ILE A 347 -38.70 -17.32 -24.97
N LEU A 348 -37.79 -17.07 -25.92
CA LEU A 348 -38.13 -16.43 -27.19
C LEU A 348 -38.91 -17.36 -28.12
N ARG A 349 -38.76 -18.68 -27.99
CA ARG A 349 -39.46 -19.71 -28.78
C ARG A 349 -39.44 -19.45 -30.31
N GLY A 350 -38.31 -18.94 -30.81
CA GLY A 350 -38.11 -18.61 -32.23
C GLY A 350 -38.45 -17.16 -32.63
N GLU A 351 -38.99 -16.34 -31.72
CA GLU A 351 -39.16 -14.90 -31.96
C GLU A 351 -37.82 -14.14 -31.94
N SER A 352 -37.75 -13.04 -32.70
CA SER A 352 -36.61 -12.13 -32.59
C SER A 352 -36.69 -11.34 -31.29
N HIS A 353 -35.53 -11.01 -30.68
CA HIS A 353 -35.47 -10.21 -29.45
C HIS A 353 -36.22 -8.88 -29.59
N ALA A 354 -36.11 -8.22 -30.75
CA ALA A 354 -36.78 -6.94 -31.02
C ALA A 354 -38.30 -7.06 -31.06
N THR A 355 -38.82 -8.20 -31.55
CA THR A 355 -40.26 -8.47 -31.57
C THR A 355 -40.78 -8.81 -30.18
N PHE A 356 -40.03 -9.62 -29.43
CA PHE A 356 -40.36 -10.03 -28.05
C PHE A 356 -40.37 -8.84 -27.08
N GLU A 357 -39.44 -7.91 -27.24
CA GLU A 357 -39.34 -6.71 -26.41
C GLU A 357 -40.46 -5.71 -26.71
N LYS A 358 -40.83 -5.52 -27.99
CA LYS A 358 -41.95 -4.64 -28.40
C LYS A 358 -43.31 -5.06 -27.82
N ARG A 359 -43.52 -6.35 -27.57
CA ARG A 359 -44.74 -6.88 -26.93
C ARG A 359 -44.66 -6.94 -25.40
N ASN A 360 -43.59 -6.41 -24.79
CA ASN A 360 -43.31 -6.57 -23.36
C ASN A 360 -43.23 -8.04 -22.91
N GLY A 361 -42.75 -8.96 -23.77
CA GLY A 361 -42.74 -10.40 -23.48
C GLY A 361 -41.96 -10.79 -22.22
N TRP A 362 -41.02 -9.96 -21.77
CA TRP A 362 -40.33 -10.15 -20.49
C TRP A 362 -41.25 -10.03 -19.26
N MET A 363 -42.39 -9.35 -19.37
CA MET A 363 -43.39 -9.28 -18.29
C MET A 363 -44.22 -10.56 -18.16
N GLU A 364 -44.24 -11.40 -19.21
CA GLU A 364 -44.89 -12.72 -19.20
C GLU A 364 -43.98 -13.81 -18.60
N VAL A 365 -42.67 -13.55 -18.52
CA VAL A 365 -41.71 -14.43 -17.86
C VAL A 365 -41.84 -14.26 -16.36
N ASP A 366 -41.80 -15.38 -15.64
CA ASP A 366 -41.78 -15.38 -14.18
C ASP A 366 -40.74 -14.39 -13.62
N ARG A 367 -41.12 -13.67 -12.56
CA ARG A 367 -40.30 -12.57 -12.01
C ARG A 367 -38.95 -13.07 -11.51
N GLU A 368 -38.92 -14.22 -10.85
CA GLU A 368 -37.71 -14.81 -10.29
C GLU A 368 -36.77 -15.26 -11.41
N LEU A 369 -37.33 -15.95 -12.41
CA LEU A 369 -36.59 -16.37 -13.60
C LEU A 369 -36.01 -15.17 -14.38
N ARG A 370 -36.80 -14.11 -14.58
CA ARG A 370 -36.35 -12.88 -15.26
C ARG A 370 -35.20 -12.21 -14.50
N LEU A 371 -35.29 -12.10 -13.17
CA LEU A 371 -34.23 -11.50 -12.35
C LEU A 371 -32.95 -12.33 -12.39
N ALA A 372 -33.05 -13.66 -12.28
CA ALA A 372 -31.91 -14.56 -12.36
C ALA A 372 -31.17 -14.44 -13.71
N ILE A 373 -31.92 -14.39 -14.82
CA ILE A 373 -31.37 -14.20 -16.17
C ILE A 373 -30.71 -12.83 -16.30
N SER A 374 -31.37 -11.76 -15.82
CA SER A 374 -30.85 -10.40 -15.88
C SER A 374 -29.52 -10.28 -15.13
N ASN A 375 -29.47 -10.75 -13.88
CA ASN A 375 -28.27 -10.71 -13.03
C ASN A 375 -27.11 -11.49 -13.65
N LEU A 376 -27.37 -12.70 -14.17
CA LEU A 376 -26.36 -13.52 -14.82
C LEU A 376 -25.85 -12.87 -16.12
N SER A 377 -26.77 -12.40 -16.97
CA SER A 377 -26.45 -11.74 -18.25
C SER A 377 -25.62 -10.47 -18.05
N GLN A 378 -26.02 -9.62 -17.09
CA GLN A 378 -25.29 -8.41 -16.73
C GLN A 378 -23.88 -8.74 -16.22
N THR A 379 -23.77 -9.68 -15.27
CA THR A 379 -22.48 -10.13 -14.70
C THR A 379 -21.53 -10.61 -15.80
N MET A 380 -22.02 -11.41 -16.75
CA MET A 380 -21.20 -11.93 -17.85
C MET A 380 -20.83 -10.85 -18.87
N GLY A 381 -21.73 -9.89 -19.12
CA GLY A 381 -21.47 -8.71 -19.93
C GLY A 381 -20.37 -7.84 -19.35
N GLU A 382 -20.43 -7.56 -18.05
CA GLU A 382 -19.39 -6.83 -17.31
C GLU A 382 -18.06 -7.58 -17.31
N LEU A 383 -18.07 -8.90 -17.05
CA LEU A 383 -16.85 -9.72 -17.09
C LEU A 383 -16.17 -9.67 -18.46
N ARG A 384 -16.95 -9.66 -19.55
CA ARG A 384 -16.41 -9.51 -20.92
C ARG A 384 -15.83 -8.13 -21.16
N ARG A 385 -16.49 -7.06 -20.70
CA ARG A 385 -15.99 -5.68 -20.78
C ARG A 385 -14.66 -5.54 -20.03
N LEU A 386 -14.58 -6.06 -18.81
CA LEU A 386 -13.35 -5.99 -17.99
C LEU A 386 -12.21 -6.83 -18.56
N LYS A 387 -12.48 -8.01 -19.14
CA LYS A 387 -11.46 -8.78 -19.86
C LYS A 387 -10.84 -7.97 -21.00
N LYS A 388 -11.68 -7.34 -21.83
CA LYS A 388 -11.22 -6.49 -22.93
C LYS A 388 -10.41 -5.28 -22.41
N ARG A 389 -10.85 -4.66 -21.31
CA ARG A 389 -10.11 -3.56 -20.65
C ARG A 389 -8.78 -4.02 -20.07
N SER A 390 -8.71 -5.20 -19.46
CA SER A 390 -7.46 -5.76 -18.92
C SER A 390 -6.45 -6.07 -20.01
N GLU A 391 -6.90 -6.60 -21.15
CA GLU A 391 -6.04 -6.83 -22.32
C GLU A 391 -5.46 -5.51 -22.88
N SER A 392 -6.22 -4.41 -22.86
CA SER A 392 -5.71 -3.08 -23.24
C SER A 392 -4.83 -2.44 -22.17
N THR A 393 -5.06 -2.73 -20.88
CA THR A 393 -4.27 -2.19 -19.74
C THR A 393 -2.84 -2.76 -19.73
N LEU A 394 -2.58 -3.91 -20.37
CA LEU A 394 -1.21 -4.37 -20.60
C LEU A 394 -0.34 -3.37 -21.40
N GLN A 395 -0.97 -2.41 -22.10
CA GLN A 395 -0.27 -1.30 -22.75
C GLN A 395 -0.02 -0.09 -21.83
N SER A 396 -0.69 0.03 -20.68
CA SER A 396 -0.45 1.13 -19.72
C SER A 396 0.81 0.92 -18.88
N LEU A 397 1.34 -0.31 -18.83
CA LEU A 397 2.68 -0.63 -18.33
C LEU A 397 3.80 -0.22 -19.31
N ASN A 398 3.46 0.47 -20.40
CA ASN A 398 4.46 0.91 -21.37
C ASN A 398 5.42 1.90 -20.69
N PRO A 399 6.72 1.56 -20.60
CA PRO A 399 7.71 2.40 -19.92
C PRO A 399 7.84 3.80 -20.54
N VAL A 400 7.38 4.00 -21.77
CA VAL A 400 7.32 5.32 -22.43
C VAL A 400 6.39 6.29 -21.69
N VAL A 401 5.28 5.81 -21.09
CA VAL A 401 4.34 6.67 -20.36
C VAL A 401 4.97 7.24 -19.10
N HIS A 402 5.79 6.45 -18.42
CA HIS A 402 6.43 6.82 -17.16
C HIS A 402 7.80 7.47 -17.34
N ALA A 403 8.26 7.69 -18.57
CA ALA A 403 9.58 8.25 -18.85
C ALA A 403 9.91 9.57 -18.11
N PRO A 404 8.97 10.54 -17.95
CA PRO A 404 9.23 11.74 -17.16
C PRO A 404 9.49 11.41 -15.68
N GLN A 405 8.69 10.51 -15.11
CA GLN A 405 8.78 10.12 -13.71
C GLN A 405 10.02 9.28 -13.44
N THR A 406 10.36 8.33 -14.31
CA THR A 406 11.57 7.51 -14.17
C THR A 406 12.85 8.34 -14.27
N ARG A 407 12.84 9.44 -15.03
CA ARG A 407 13.95 10.43 -15.06
C ARG A 407 14.11 11.11 -13.70
N ILE A 408 13.02 11.53 -13.07
CA ILE A 408 13.04 12.16 -11.73
C ILE A 408 13.52 11.14 -10.68
N ILE A 409 12.96 9.92 -10.67
CA ILE A 409 13.35 8.87 -9.72
C ILE A 409 14.84 8.54 -9.85
N ARG A 410 15.35 8.37 -11.08
CA ARG A 410 16.77 8.10 -11.32
C ARG A 410 17.67 9.17 -10.70
N GLU A 411 17.33 10.43 -10.90
CA GLU A 411 18.08 11.56 -10.34
C GLU A 411 18.03 11.57 -8.81
N VAL A 412 16.85 11.32 -8.22
CA VAL A 412 16.70 11.26 -6.76
C VAL A 412 17.51 10.12 -6.15
N LEU A 413 17.53 8.94 -6.79
CA LEU A 413 18.18 7.75 -6.28
C LEU A 413 19.72 7.81 -6.36
N LYS A 414 20.29 8.72 -7.15
CA LYS A 414 21.74 8.86 -7.33
C LYS A 414 22.49 9.00 -6.01
N ASP A 415 21.96 9.78 -5.09
CA ASP A 415 22.59 10.03 -3.78
C ASP A 415 22.10 9.06 -2.69
N VAL A 416 21.08 8.24 -2.98
CA VAL A 416 20.50 7.32 -1.99
C VAL A 416 21.46 6.18 -1.68
N GLY A 417 22.30 5.79 -2.66
CA GLY A 417 23.34 4.77 -2.44
C GLY A 417 24.32 5.18 -1.33
N ASP A 418 24.78 6.43 -1.35
CA ASP A 418 25.70 6.97 -0.35
C ASP A 418 25.05 7.04 1.04
N ASP A 419 23.80 7.53 1.12
CA ASP A 419 23.05 7.60 2.38
C ASP A 419 22.85 6.19 2.99
N VAL A 420 22.48 5.21 2.16
CA VAL A 420 22.30 3.81 2.59
C VAL A 420 23.62 3.18 2.99
N SER A 421 24.70 3.44 2.26
CA SER A 421 26.04 2.92 2.55
C SER A 421 26.54 3.41 3.91
N HIS A 422 26.43 4.72 4.17
CA HIS A 422 26.81 5.31 5.45
C HIS A 422 26.00 4.70 6.60
N ALA A 423 24.67 4.67 6.45
CA ALA A 423 23.79 4.13 7.48
C ALA A 423 24.06 2.64 7.76
N PHE A 424 24.27 1.84 6.71
CA PHE A 424 24.52 0.41 6.86
C PHE A 424 25.85 0.15 7.58
N SER A 425 26.92 0.87 7.20
CA SER A 425 28.25 0.74 7.84
C SER A 425 28.24 1.12 9.32
N GLU A 426 27.44 2.12 9.71
CA GLU A 426 27.25 2.49 11.12
C GLU A 426 26.49 1.40 11.91
N LEU A 427 25.48 0.79 11.30
CA LEU A 427 24.60 -0.17 11.95
C LEU A 427 25.14 -1.59 12.00
N ALA A 428 25.95 -1.95 11.01
CA ALA A 428 26.37 -3.32 10.71
C ALA A 428 27.87 -3.40 10.40
N SER A 429 28.68 -2.71 11.22
CA SER A 429 30.15 -2.60 11.11
C SER A 429 30.90 -3.94 11.02
N GLU A 430 30.27 -5.04 11.44
CA GLU A 430 30.80 -6.39 11.31
C GLU A 430 30.88 -6.91 9.87
N HIS A 431 30.15 -6.31 8.93
CA HIS A 431 30.17 -6.71 7.53
C HIS A 431 31.28 -5.98 6.76
N PRO A 432 32.07 -6.69 5.93
CA PRO A 432 33.20 -6.11 5.19
C PRO A 432 32.73 -5.38 3.93
N ILE A 433 31.84 -4.41 4.09
CA ILE A 433 31.24 -3.62 3.01
C ILE A 433 32.04 -2.32 2.85
N ASP A 434 32.21 -1.92 1.60
CA ASP A 434 32.78 -0.63 1.20
C ASP A 434 31.66 0.35 0.80
N SER A 435 30.78 -0.07 -0.12
CA SER A 435 29.60 0.70 -0.53
C SER A 435 28.42 -0.19 -0.92
N ILE A 436 27.24 0.42 -0.97
CA ILE A 436 25.99 -0.15 -1.44
C ILE A 436 25.43 0.80 -2.52
N ASP A 437 25.55 0.38 -3.77
CA ASP A 437 25.10 1.17 -4.91
C ASP A 437 23.66 0.82 -5.27
N ILE A 438 22.88 1.83 -5.64
CA ILE A 438 21.51 1.68 -6.13
C ILE A 438 21.47 2.08 -7.60
N VAL A 439 21.23 1.10 -8.47
CA VAL A 439 21.27 1.27 -9.92
C VAL A 439 19.85 1.25 -10.47
N TYR A 440 19.35 2.43 -10.88
CA TYR A 440 18.02 2.55 -11.48
C TYR A 440 18.10 2.72 -13.00
N GLY A 441 17.38 1.88 -13.73
CA GLY A 441 17.12 2.10 -15.14
C GLY A 441 18.24 1.66 -16.10
N GLU A 442 19.19 0.84 -15.67
CA GLU A 442 20.34 0.37 -16.47
C GLU A 442 20.00 -0.89 -17.28
N SER A 443 19.51 -1.94 -16.63
CA SER A 443 19.11 -3.21 -17.25
C SER A 443 17.78 -3.09 -18.04
N GLY A 444 16.95 -2.11 -17.69
CA GLY A 444 15.69 -1.77 -18.34
C GLY A 444 15.09 -0.50 -17.73
N PRO A 445 14.07 0.12 -18.33
CA PRO A 445 13.56 1.43 -17.89
C PRO A 445 12.99 1.47 -16.45
N LEU A 446 12.59 0.31 -15.92
CA LEU A 446 12.05 0.14 -14.56
C LEU A 446 12.93 -0.77 -13.70
N SER A 447 14.14 -1.13 -14.15
CA SER A 447 15.02 -1.99 -13.36
C SER A 447 15.58 -1.23 -12.16
N LEU A 448 15.62 -1.88 -11.00
CA LEU A 448 16.32 -1.37 -9.82
C LEU A 448 17.17 -2.50 -9.26
N ASP A 449 18.48 -2.35 -9.37
CA ASP A 449 19.47 -3.27 -8.85
C ASP A 449 20.17 -2.66 -7.63
N ILE A 450 20.47 -3.49 -6.64
CA ILE A 450 21.28 -3.11 -5.48
C ILE A 450 22.57 -3.92 -5.55
N VAL A 451 23.70 -3.23 -5.59
CA VAL A 451 25.02 -3.85 -5.68
C VAL A 451 25.80 -3.54 -4.41
N VAL A 452 26.33 -4.57 -3.76
CA VAL A 452 27.17 -4.44 -2.57
C VAL A 452 28.62 -4.58 -3.00
N ARG A 453 29.42 -3.54 -2.77
CA ARG A 453 30.88 -3.56 -2.96
C ARG A 453 31.53 -3.98 -1.65
N LEU A 454 32.39 -5.00 -1.71
CA LEU A 454 33.13 -5.49 -0.56
C LEU A 454 34.51 -4.87 -0.49
N GLN A 455 35.07 -4.77 0.71
CA GLN A 455 36.41 -4.21 0.95
C GLN A 455 37.55 -4.95 0.21
N ASN A 456 37.31 -6.19 -0.21
CA ASN A 456 38.26 -6.97 -1.01
C ASN A 456 38.13 -6.72 -2.52
N GLY A 457 37.34 -5.74 -2.94
CA GLY A 457 37.12 -5.36 -4.34
C GLY A 457 36.13 -6.24 -5.10
N ARG A 458 35.48 -7.21 -4.44
CA ARG A 458 34.43 -8.03 -5.07
C ARG A 458 33.07 -7.37 -4.96
N ASN A 459 32.23 -7.57 -5.97
CA ASN A 459 30.84 -7.13 -5.95
C ASN A 459 29.89 -8.32 -5.83
N CYS A 460 28.78 -8.14 -5.13
CA CYS A 460 27.72 -9.14 -5.03
C CYS A 460 26.34 -8.50 -4.88
N PHE A 461 25.30 -9.32 -5.01
CA PHE A 461 23.94 -8.91 -4.71
C PHE A 461 23.60 -9.16 -3.23
N PRO A 462 22.73 -8.35 -2.61
CA PRO A 462 22.32 -8.52 -1.21
C PRO A 462 21.88 -9.94 -0.85
N GLN A 463 21.16 -10.65 -1.73
CA GLN A 463 20.67 -12.00 -1.45
C GLN A 463 21.78 -13.06 -1.38
N GLN A 464 22.97 -12.75 -1.91
CA GLN A 464 24.12 -13.67 -1.88
C GLN A 464 24.94 -13.54 -0.59
N LEU A 465 24.77 -12.44 0.15
CA LEU A 465 25.59 -12.10 1.32
C LEU A 465 24.76 -12.03 2.61
N PHE A 466 23.61 -11.39 2.58
CA PHE A 466 22.84 -11.03 3.77
C PHE A 466 21.77 -12.07 4.12
N SER A 467 21.55 -12.23 5.43
CA SER A 467 20.36 -12.91 5.94
C SER A 467 19.09 -12.07 5.70
N GLU A 468 17.92 -12.67 5.90
CA GLU A 468 16.62 -11.99 5.77
C GLU A 468 16.55 -10.71 6.61
N ALA A 469 17.01 -10.75 7.87
CA ALA A 469 17.00 -9.58 8.76
C ALA A 469 17.83 -8.40 8.21
N TYR A 470 18.99 -8.67 7.60
CA TYR A 470 19.83 -7.64 6.99
C TYR A 470 19.27 -7.13 5.66
N ARG A 471 18.55 -7.97 4.91
CA ARG A 471 17.80 -7.52 3.72
C ARG A 471 16.63 -6.62 4.09
N ASP A 472 15.91 -6.94 5.16
CA ASP A 472 14.85 -6.09 5.72
C ASP A 472 15.42 -4.76 6.22
N LEU A 473 16.57 -4.79 6.91
CA LEU A 473 17.31 -3.59 7.30
C LEU A 473 17.68 -2.73 6.09
N LEU A 474 18.26 -3.33 5.05
CA LEU A 474 18.64 -2.63 3.83
C LEU A 474 17.44 -1.95 3.16
N ALA A 475 16.30 -2.65 3.06
CA ALA A 475 15.07 -2.08 2.52
C ALA A 475 14.52 -0.92 3.38
N LEU A 476 14.59 -1.03 4.71
CA LEU A 476 14.23 0.05 5.63
C LEU A 476 15.10 1.29 5.43
N LEU A 477 16.42 1.11 5.38
CA LEU A 477 17.38 2.19 5.14
C LEU A 477 17.15 2.85 3.79
N PHE A 478 16.84 2.06 2.76
CA PHE A 478 16.47 2.55 1.45
C PHE A 478 15.22 3.46 1.52
N PHE A 479 14.11 2.99 2.10
CA PHE A 479 12.89 3.80 2.18
C PHE A 479 13.04 5.04 3.06
N MET A 480 13.81 4.95 4.15
CA MET A 480 14.15 6.09 5.00
C MET A 480 14.95 7.15 4.22
N SER A 481 15.93 6.72 3.44
CA SER A 481 16.76 7.62 2.62
C SER A 481 15.92 8.27 1.51
N VAL A 482 15.03 7.52 0.86
CA VAL A 482 14.08 8.06 -0.12
C VAL A 482 13.13 9.07 0.52
N ALA A 483 12.64 8.81 1.74
CA ALA A 483 11.81 9.76 2.48
C ALA A 483 12.58 11.07 2.77
N LYS A 484 13.86 10.97 3.15
CA LYS A 484 14.74 12.14 3.34
C LYS A 484 14.89 12.96 2.06
N LYS A 485 15.12 12.30 0.91
CA LYS A 485 15.16 12.99 -0.40
C LYS A 485 13.83 13.64 -0.78
N ALA A 486 12.69 13.07 -0.34
CA ALA A 486 11.39 13.70 -0.51
C ALA A 486 11.22 14.95 0.35
N SER A 487 11.71 14.95 1.60
CA SER A 487 11.59 16.13 2.46
C SER A 487 12.48 17.31 2.02
N GLU A 488 13.65 17.01 1.46
CA GLU A 488 14.50 17.99 0.76
C GLU A 488 13.79 18.68 -0.41
N ARG A 489 12.72 18.05 -0.93
CA ARG A 489 11.92 18.50 -2.08
C ARG A 489 10.54 19.02 -1.69
N GLY A 490 10.25 19.17 -0.39
CA GLY A 490 9.02 19.82 0.08
C GLY A 490 8.04 18.91 0.82
N GLN A 491 8.31 17.60 0.89
CA GLN A 491 7.51 16.69 1.71
C GLN A 491 7.61 17.08 3.20
N ALA A 492 6.47 17.08 3.88
CA ALA A 492 6.40 17.27 5.32
C ALA A 492 7.23 16.19 6.04
N ARG A 493 8.01 16.60 7.04
CA ARG A 493 8.89 15.71 7.83
C ARG A 493 8.11 14.91 8.87
N ILE A 494 7.21 14.05 8.38
CA ILE A 494 6.42 13.10 9.15
C ILE A 494 6.69 11.71 8.58
N LEU A 495 7.07 10.77 9.44
CA LEU A 495 7.31 9.39 9.06
C LEU A 495 6.62 8.43 10.04
N ILE A 496 5.82 7.52 9.49
CA ILE A 496 5.06 6.53 10.25
C ILE A 496 5.64 5.15 9.98
N ILE A 497 6.01 4.45 11.05
CA ILE A 497 6.58 3.11 11.02
C ILE A 497 5.53 2.14 11.58
N ASP A 498 4.84 1.42 10.69
CA ASP A 498 3.74 0.54 11.07
C ASP A 498 4.20 -0.91 11.26
N ASP A 499 4.62 -1.24 12.48
CA ASP A 499 4.95 -2.60 12.94
C ASP A 499 5.93 -3.36 12.03
N VAL A 500 6.91 -2.65 11.46
CA VAL A 500 7.82 -3.21 10.45
C VAL A 500 9.01 -3.98 11.02
N LEU A 501 9.37 -3.71 12.28
CA LEU A 501 10.62 -4.17 12.90
C LEU A 501 10.56 -5.60 13.47
N GLN A 502 9.49 -6.35 13.21
CA GLN A 502 9.24 -7.66 13.83
C GLN A 502 10.27 -8.74 13.46
N SER A 503 10.77 -8.73 12.23
CA SER A 503 11.76 -9.70 11.73
C SER A 503 13.21 -9.33 12.05
N VAL A 504 13.42 -8.12 12.58
CA VAL A 504 14.76 -7.60 12.85
C VAL A 504 15.15 -7.95 14.28
N ASP A 505 16.36 -8.48 14.47
CA ASP A 505 16.83 -8.86 15.80
C ASP A 505 16.94 -7.65 16.74
N ALA A 506 16.97 -7.92 18.06
CA ALA A 506 16.93 -6.87 19.07
C ALA A 506 18.13 -5.92 19.01
N LYS A 507 19.32 -6.40 18.61
CA LYS A 507 20.54 -5.58 18.51
C LYS A 507 20.40 -4.62 17.34
N ILE A 508 20.03 -5.12 16.16
CA ILE A 508 19.82 -4.30 14.97
C ILE A 508 18.68 -3.31 15.18
N ARG A 509 17.57 -3.72 15.81
CA ARG A 509 16.47 -2.80 16.16
C ARG A 509 16.95 -1.63 17.01
N HIS A 510 17.72 -1.91 18.06
CA HIS A 510 18.27 -0.88 18.93
C HIS A 510 19.19 0.08 18.16
N SER A 511 20.13 -0.45 17.36
CA SER A 511 21.02 0.38 16.55
C SER A 511 20.26 1.22 15.52
N LEU A 512 19.28 0.62 14.83
CA LEU A 512 18.47 1.31 13.83
C LEU A 512 17.70 2.47 14.43
N ILE A 513 17.05 2.28 15.59
CA ILE A 513 16.33 3.37 16.25
C ILE A 513 17.29 4.48 16.73
N ASN A 514 18.48 4.14 17.22
CA ASN A 514 19.49 5.17 17.56
C ASN A 514 19.89 6.01 16.34
N TYR A 515 20.15 5.35 15.21
CA TYR A 515 20.42 6.02 13.95
C TYR A 515 19.24 6.89 13.52
N MET A 516 18.01 6.35 13.58
CA MET A 516 16.79 7.07 13.22
C MET A 516 16.60 8.34 14.05
N LEU A 517 16.73 8.27 15.37
CA LEU A 517 16.55 9.41 16.26
C LEU A 517 17.62 10.49 16.04
N THR A 518 18.79 10.11 15.53
CA THR A 518 19.86 11.05 15.18
C THR A 518 19.63 11.66 13.80
N ALA A 519 19.41 10.83 12.77
CA ALA A 519 19.26 11.26 11.38
C ALA A 519 17.93 11.98 11.10
N PHE A 520 16.90 11.72 11.91
CA PHE A 520 15.55 12.28 11.79
C PHE A 520 15.16 13.09 13.05
N ALA A 521 16.13 13.72 13.71
CA ALA A 521 15.93 14.45 14.96
C ALA A 521 14.88 15.57 14.86
N ASP A 522 14.73 16.19 13.70
CA ASP A 522 13.77 17.26 13.42
C ASP A 522 12.44 16.75 12.81
N TRP A 523 12.29 15.44 12.64
CA TRP A 523 11.08 14.82 12.12
C TRP A 523 10.11 14.42 13.23
N GLN A 524 8.82 14.41 12.88
CA GLN A 524 7.83 13.72 13.70
C GLN A 524 7.76 12.25 13.30
N LEU A 525 8.11 11.38 14.24
CA LEU A 525 8.14 9.95 14.06
C LEU A 525 6.95 9.31 14.79
N ILE A 526 6.19 8.48 14.10
CA ILE A 526 5.05 7.76 14.69
C ILE A 526 5.30 6.27 14.56
N PHE A 527 5.39 5.56 15.68
CA PHE A 527 5.61 4.12 15.72
C PHE A 527 4.35 3.39 16.17
N THR A 528 4.03 2.27 15.52
CA THR A 528 3.11 1.27 16.10
C THR A 528 3.91 0.09 16.65
N VAL A 529 3.55 -0.34 17.86
CA VAL A 529 4.24 -1.42 18.58
C VAL A 529 3.23 -2.33 19.27
N HIS A 530 3.45 -3.63 19.19
CA HIS A 530 2.61 -4.63 19.87
C HIS A 530 3.29 -5.31 21.07
N ASP A 531 4.61 -5.35 21.12
CA ASP A 531 5.36 -5.94 22.23
C ASP A 531 5.65 -4.91 23.33
N ARG A 532 5.33 -5.27 24.59
CA ARG A 532 5.49 -4.37 25.74
C ARG A 532 6.95 -4.08 26.04
N LEU A 533 7.82 -5.10 25.98
CA LEU A 533 9.25 -4.92 26.27
C LEU A 533 9.88 -3.97 25.25
N TRP A 534 9.57 -4.18 23.97
CA TRP A 534 10.00 -3.30 22.88
C TRP A 534 9.48 -1.87 23.04
N CYS A 535 8.22 -1.69 23.47
CA CYS A 535 7.66 -0.36 23.74
C CYS A 535 8.48 0.39 24.81
N GLU A 536 8.82 -0.26 25.92
CA GLU A 536 9.65 0.37 26.97
C GLU A 536 11.07 0.68 26.48
N GLN A 537 11.69 -0.24 25.73
CA GLN A 537 13.01 0.01 25.11
C GLN A 537 12.99 1.19 24.15
N LEU A 538 11.93 1.32 23.33
CA LEU A 538 11.74 2.43 22.42
C LEU A 538 11.60 3.75 23.19
N LYS A 539 10.83 3.77 24.29
CA LYS A 539 10.68 4.94 25.17
C LYS A 539 12.01 5.36 25.76
N ASP A 540 12.83 4.42 26.23
CA ASP A 540 14.15 4.71 26.77
C ASP A 540 15.06 5.35 25.72
N LEU A 541 15.01 4.87 24.47
CA LEU A 541 15.76 5.44 23.35
C LEU A 541 15.31 6.88 23.03
N PHE A 542 14.01 7.11 22.93
CA PHE A 542 13.48 8.46 22.71
C PHE A 542 13.92 9.43 23.82
N ASN A 543 13.88 9.00 25.08
CA ASN A 543 14.34 9.79 26.22
C ASN A 543 15.85 10.06 26.18
N ALA A 544 16.66 9.05 25.82
CA ALA A 544 18.11 9.18 25.71
C ALA A 544 18.52 10.23 24.66
N HIS A 545 17.82 10.27 23.53
CA HIS A 545 18.02 11.26 22.46
C HIS A 545 17.32 12.60 22.72
N ARG A 546 16.62 12.75 23.85
CA ARG A 546 15.79 13.92 24.18
C ARG A 546 14.75 14.24 23.08
N HIS A 547 14.31 13.22 22.35
CA HIS A 547 13.31 13.35 21.31
C HIS A 547 11.93 13.39 21.95
N ALA A 548 11.22 14.51 21.82
CA ALA A 548 9.92 14.66 22.47
C ALA A 548 8.90 13.67 21.88
N PHE A 549 8.13 12.99 22.72
CA PHE A 549 7.11 12.05 22.27
C PHE A 549 5.92 11.94 23.23
N VAL A 550 4.82 11.34 22.74
CA VAL A 550 3.68 10.91 23.53
C VAL A 550 3.41 9.41 23.35
N GLU A 551 3.05 8.74 24.44
CA GLU A 551 2.55 7.36 24.39
C GLU A 551 1.02 7.37 24.21
N ARG A 552 0.52 6.54 23.29
CA ARG A 552 -0.90 6.31 23.05
C ARG A 552 -1.18 4.82 23.13
N ARG A 553 -1.80 4.40 24.23
CA ARG A 553 -2.08 2.99 24.48
C ARG A 553 -3.51 2.62 24.10
N ILE A 554 -3.67 1.52 23.37
CA ILE A 554 -4.97 0.88 23.08
C ILE A 554 -5.07 -0.34 24.00
N LEU A 555 -6.07 -0.36 24.88
CA LEU A 555 -6.25 -1.43 25.86
C LEU A 555 -6.96 -2.65 25.28
N SER A 556 -7.99 -2.40 24.49
CA SER A 556 -8.84 -3.44 23.94
C SER A 556 -9.53 -2.93 22.69
N TRP A 557 -10.20 -3.84 22.01
CA TRP A 557 -11.05 -3.54 20.87
C TRP A 557 -12.34 -4.32 21.03
N ASN A 558 -13.46 -3.69 20.68
CA ASN A 558 -14.74 -4.37 20.57
C ASN A 558 -15.46 -3.96 19.28
N PHE A 559 -16.39 -4.80 18.84
CA PHE A 559 -17.05 -4.61 17.55
C PHE A 559 -17.93 -3.35 17.49
N GLU A 560 -18.56 -2.95 18.59
CA GLU A 560 -19.54 -1.85 18.60
C GLU A 560 -18.91 -0.47 18.72
N ALA A 561 -17.84 -0.33 19.52
CA ALA A 561 -17.19 0.92 19.84
C ALA A 561 -15.78 1.05 19.27
N GLY A 562 -15.18 -0.03 18.78
CA GLY A 562 -13.84 -0.01 18.17
C GLY A 562 -12.69 0.02 19.19
N PRO A 563 -11.54 0.61 18.82
CA PRO A 563 -10.36 0.69 19.68
C PRO A 563 -10.67 1.48 20.96
N GLN A 564 -10.48 0.83 22.11
CA GLN A 564 -10.60 1.46 23.41
C GLN A 564 -9.24 1.98 23.83
N MET A 565 -9.05 3.30 23.71
CA MET A 565 -7.87 3.95 24.22
C MET A 565 -7.80 3.75 25.74
N ALA A 566 -6.59 3.55 26.25
CA ALA A 566 -6.36 3.70 27.68
C ALA A 566 -6.87 5.09 28.05
N GLN A 567 -7.89 5.13 28.90
CA GLN A 567 -8.40 6.39 29.39
C GLN A 567 -7.22 7.18 29.93
N SER A 568 -7.17 8.38 29.40
CA SER A 568 -6.27 9.46 29.69
C SER A 568 -5.61 9.31 31.05
N ASN A 569 -4.26 9.42 31.06
CA ASN A 569 -3.41 9.57 32.23
C ASN A 569 -4.19 10.07 33.44
N ALA A 570 -3.88 9.61 34.65
CA ALA A 570 -4.48 10.10 35.90
C ALA A 570 -4.64 11.65 35.98
N ASP A 571 -3.92 12.44 35.15
CA ASP A 571 -4.08 13.89 34.95
C ASP A 571 -5.48 14.27 34.44
N SER A 572 -5.99 13.55 33.44
CA SER A 572 -7.30 13.82 32.85
C SER A 572 -8.41 13.32 33.75
N MET A 573 -8.28 12.13 34.33
CA MET A 573 -9.22 11.65 35.35
C MET A 573 -9.30 12.63 36.53
N THR A 574 -8.18 13.25 36.89
CA THR A 574 -8.14 14.33 37.89
C THR A 574 -8.89 15.58 37.41
N LYS A 575 -8.79 15.97 36.12
CA LYS A 575 -9.56 17.09 35.54
C LYS A 575 -11.06 16.78 35.50
N ASP A 576 -11.43 15.59 35.02
CA ASP A 576 -12.82 15.13 34.93
C ASP A 576 -13.45 15.06 36.32
N LEU A 577 -12.71 14.49 37.29
CA LEU A 577 -13.13 14.43 38.68
C LEU A 577 -13.32 15.84 39.27
N ARG A 578 -12.43 16.81 38.99
CA ARG A 578 -12.61 18.21 39.41
C ARG A 578 -13.85 18.86 38.80
N ALA A 579 -14.17 18.57 37.54
CA ALA A 579 -15.33 19.14 36.85
C ALA A 579 -16.65 18.61 37.42
N ILE A 580 -16.73 17.32 37.71
CA ILE A 580 -17.95 16.69 38.24
C ILE A 580 -18.11 16.82 39.76
N MET A 581 -17.05 17.12 40.51
CA MET A 581 -17.08 17.15 41.98
C MET A 581 -18.10 18.16 42.54
N ALA A 582 -18.35 19.27 41.82
CA ALA A 582 -19.28 20.32 42.26
C ALA A 582 -20.76 20.00 41.96
N CYS A 583 -21.06 19.29 40.88
CA CYS A 583 -22.42 19.15 40.36
C CYS A 583 -22.85 17.70 40.09
N GLY A 584 -21.94 16.73 40.23
CA GLY A 584 -22.15 15.34 39.89
C GLY A 584 -22.88 14.54 40.97
N GLU A 585 -23.59 13.51 40.54
CA GLU A 585 -24.22 12.56 41.46
C GLU A 585 -23.15 11.84 42.31
N PRO A 586 -23.35 11.64 43.63
CA PRO A 586 -22.35 11.04 44.53
C PRO A 586 -21.79 9.69 44.03
N ARG A 587 -22.62 8.89 43.36
CA ARG A 587 -22.22 7.60 42.76
C ARG A 587 -21.23 7.77 41.61
N VAL A 588 -21.47 8.73 40.73
CA VAL A 588 -20.60 9.02 39.57
C VAL A 588 -19.26 9.59 40.04
N VAL A 589 -19.29 10.52 41.01
CA VAL A 589 -18.10 11.08 41.65
C VAL A 589 -17.28 9.97 42.32
N GLY A 590 -17.92 9.09 43.09
CA GLY A 590 -17.26 7.97 43.76
C GLY A 590 -16.66 6.95 42.80
N ALA A 591 -17.34 6.64 41.68
CA ALA A 591 -16.84 5.71 40.67
C ALA A 591 -15.56 6.22 39.99
N ILE A 592 -15.57 7.48 39.53
CA ILE A 592 -14.41 8.10 38.86
C ILE A 592 -13.26 8.29 39.86
N ALA A 593 -13.55 8.68 41.10
CA ALA A 593 -12.55 8.75 42.16
C ALA A 593 -11.91 7.38 42.44
N GLY A 594 -12.71 6.31 42.53
CA GLY A 594 -12.23 4.94 42.71
C GLY A 594 -11.33 4.47 41.58
N GLN A 595 -11.70 4.74 40.32
CA GLN A 595 -10.86 4.43 39.16
C GLN A 595 -9.54 5.22 39.17
N LEU A 596 -9.57 6.51 39.54
CA LEU A 596 -8.37 7.33 39.67
C LEU A 596 -7.43 6.77 40.75
N LEU A 597 -8.00 6.36 41.89
CA LEU A 597 -7.22 5.73 42.95
C LEU A 597 -6.59 4.41 42.50
N GLU A 598 -7.33 3.56 41.78
CA GLU A 598 -6.79 2.31 41.23
C GLU A 598 -5.63 2.58 40.26
N SER A 599 -5.77 3.58 39.38
CA SER A 599 -4.69 4.04 38.48
C SER A 599 -3.46 4.53 39.24
N ILE A 600 -3.64 5.30 40.32
CA ILE A 600 -2.55 5.73 41.20
C ILE A 600 -1.87 4.52 41.83
N CYS A 601 -2.64 3.58 42.37
CA CYS A 601 -2.10 2.38 43.00
C CYS A 601 -1.33 1.50 42.03
N ASP A 602 -1.83 1.33 40.80
CA ASP A 602 -1.12 0.60 39.74
C ASP A 602 0.23 1.25 39.46
N GLN A 603 0.28 2.57 39.26
CA GLN A 603 1.55 3.27 39.02
C GLN A 603 2.52 3.18 40.20
N LEU A 604 2.04 3.35 41.43
CA LEU A 604 2.88 3.28 42.62
C LEU A 604 3.38 1.86 42.90
N SER A 605 2.60 0.84 42.54
CA SER A 605 2.90 -0.56 42.83
C SER A 605 4.29 -0.98 42.33
N TRP A 606 4.59 -0.68 41.08
CA TRP A 606 5.85 -1.07 40.45
C TRP A 606 6.92 0.02 40.60
N ARG A 607 6.56 1.30 40.60
CA ARG A 607 7.53 2.41 40.75
C ARG A 607 8.16 2.49 42.13
N LEU A 608 7.42 2.06 43.16
CA LEU A 608 7.92 1.97 44.54
C LEU A 608 8.35 0.55 44.93
N GLN A 609 8.32 -0.39 43.97
CA GLN A 609 8.73 -1.78 44.17
C GLN A 609 7.99 -2.45 45.33
N LEU A 610 6.67 -2.26 45.39
CA LEU A 610 5.84 -2.77 46.49
C LEU A 610 5.66 -4.29 46.40
N LYS A 611 5.57 -4.94 47.56
CA LYS A 611 5.34 -6.38 47.66
C LYS A 611 3.85 -6.68 47.44
N ILE A 612 3.50 -7.16 46.24
CA ILE A 612 2.13 -7.56 45.88
C ILE A 612 2.13 -9.03 45.45
N ALA A 613 1.13 -9.79 45.92
CA ALA A 613 0.96 -11.18 45.54
C ALA A 613 0.61 -11.27 44.04
N ARG A 614 1.39 -12.06 43.28
CA ARG A 614 1.20 -12.19 41.84
C ARG A 614 -0.11 -12.91 41.52
N LYS A 615 -0.93 -12.31 40.64
CA LYS A 615 -2.18 -12.91 40.14
C LYS A 615 -2.03 -13.45 38.73
N LYS A 616 -2.81 -14.47 38.39
CA LYS A 616 -2.84 -15.04 37.04
C LYS A 616 -3.34 -13.98 36.05
N GLY A 617 -2.51 -13.65 35.06
CA GLY A 617 -2.83 -12.69 34.00
C GLY A 617 -2.69 -11.22 34.40
N ASP A 618 -1.97 -10.91 35.48
CA ASP A 618 -1.68 -9.53 35.95
C ASP A 618 -2.91 -8.63 36.10
N ARG A 619 -4.09 -9.24 36.36
CA ARG A 619 -5.34 -8.54 36.64
C ARG A 619 -5.41 -8.20 38.12
N TYR A 620 -4.96 -7.00 38.45
CA TYR A 620 -5.03 -6.45 39.80
C TYR A 620 -6.24 -5.54 39.94
N THR A 621 -6.84 -5.54 41.11
CA THR A 621 -7.93 -4.62 41.49
C THR A 621 -7.45 -3.68 42.58
N LEU A 622 -8.19 -2.60 42.85
CA LEU A 622 -7.89 -1.74 43.99
C LEU A 622 -7.74 -2.51 45.33
N GLY A 623 -8.52 -3.57 45.53
CA GLY A 623 -8.43 -4.42 46.73
C GLY A 623 -7.07 -5.14 46.87
N ASP A 624 -6.40 -5.42 45.76
CA ASP A 624 -5.09 -6.06 45.73
C ASP A 624 -3.94 -5.06 45.89
N LEU A 625 -4.10 -3.87 45.31
CA LEU A 625 -3.04 -2.86 45.23
C LEU A 625 -3.02 -1.92 46.45
N TRP A 626 -4.20 -1.49 46.93
CA TRP A 626 -4.31 -0.50 48.00
C TRP A 626 -3.61 -0.90 49.31
N PRO A 627 -3.67 -2.14 49.81
CA PRO A 627 -3.02 -2.49 51.08
C PRO A 627 -1.52 -2.18 51.11
N ALA A 628 -0.79 -2.60 50.06
CA ALA A 628 0.65 -2.38 49.96
C ALA A 628 0.99 -0.90 49.74
N VAL A 629 0.18 -0.19 48.94
CA VAL A 629 0.34 1.25 48.71
C VAL A 629 0.07 2.02 50.01
N LYS A 630 -0.98 1.68 50.76
CA LYS A 630 -1.34 2.32 52.03
C LYS A 630 -0.22 2.19 53.04
N GLU A 631 0.31 0.98 53.25
CA GLU A 631 1.43 0.74 54.18
C GLU A 631 2.65 1.62 53.82
N ARG A 632 2.90 1.80 52.52
CA ARG A 632 3.97 2.68 52.04
C ARG A 632 3.69 4.16 52.35
N LEU A 633 2.46 4.61 52.11
CA LEU A 633 2.05 6.00 52.31
C LEU A 633 1.91 6.39 53.79
N GLU A 634 1.56 5.45 54.67
CA GLU A 634 1.48 5.66 56.13
C GLU A 634 2.84 6.06 56.73
N ASN A 635 3.93 5.59 56.13
CA ASN A 635 5.31 5.91 56.52
C ASN A 635 5.86 7.18 55.86
N SER A 636 4.99 8.04 55.32
CA SER A 636 5.38 9.22 54.55
C SER A 636 4.61 10.48 54.99
N ARG A 637 4.99 11.64 54.44
CA ARG A 637 4.30 12.92 54.74
C ARG A 637 2.83 12.97 54.33
N VAL A 638 2.34 12.02 53.54
CA VAL A 638 0.93 11.91 53.12
C VAL A 638 0.10 10.92 53.94
N ASN A 639 0.59 10.48 55.11
CA ASN A 639 -0.12 9.55 55.99
C ASN A 639 -1.57 10.00 56.30
N ALA A 640 -1.78 11.27 56.62
CA ALA A 640 -3.11 11.81 56.91
C ALA A 640 -4.11 11.60 55.74
N LEU A 641 -3.65 11.74 54.49
CA LEU A 641 -4.46 11.47 53.29
C LEU A 641 -4.72 9.98 53.11
N ALA A 642 -3.73 9.13 53.35
CA ALA A 642 -3.89 7.67 53.26
C ALA A 642 -4.92 7.13 54.28
N GLN A 643 -4.93 7.67 55.51
CA GLN A 643 -5.95 7.35 56.51
C GLN A 643 -7.32 7.85 56.07
N LYS A 644 -7.41 9.08 55.56
CA LYS A 644 -8.68 9.66 55.06
C LYS A 644 -9.28 8.83 53.94
N ILE A 645 -8.49 8.39 52.95
CA ILE A 645 -8.96 7.51 51.87
C ILE A 645 -9.41 6.13 52.42
N SER A 646 -8.76 5.65 53.47
CA SER A 646 -9.07 4.33 54.05
C SER A 646 -10.37 4.28 54.85
N THR A 647 -10.81 5.40 55.44
CA THR A 647 -12.09 5.47 56.16
C THR A 647 -13.30 5.30 55.22
N HIS A 648 -13.17 5.65 53.94
CA HIS A 648 -14.23 5.58 52.93
C HIS A 648 -14.25 4.21 52.22
N ARG A 649 -14.39 3.10 52.97
CA ARG A 649 -14.37 1.72 52.40
C ARG A 649 -15.48 1.46 51.38
N GLY A 650 -16.69 1.98 51.62
CA GLY A 650 -17.83 1.81 50.72
C GLY A 650 -17.66 2.49 49.35
N MET A 651 -16.89 3.58 49.28
CA MET A 651 -16.62 4.31 48.02
C MET A 651 -15.50 3.70 47.19
N ARG A 652 -14.56 2.99 47.83
CA ARG A 652 -13.45 2.30 47.16
C ARG A 652 -13.92 1.11 46.30
N ASN A 653 -15.06 0.51 46.63
CA ASN A 653 -15.56 -0.71 45.99
C ASN A 653 -16.74 -0.48 45.02
N LEU A 654 -17.06 0.78 44.69
CA LEU A 654 -18.18 1.12 43.79
C LEU A 654 -18.01 0.62 42.35
N THR A 655 -16.83 0.12 41.99
CA THR A 655 -16.49 -0.28 40.62
C THR A 655 -16.92 -1.70 40.25
N VAL A 656 -17.31 -2.59 41.18
CA VAL A 656 -17.67 -3.98 40.81
C VAL A 656 -18.85 -4.60 41.57
N HIS A 657 -19.19 -4.20 42.80
CA HIS A 657 -20.40 -4.71 43.48
C HIS A 657 -21.02 -3.61 44.36
N ALA A 658 -22.32 -3.35 44.19
CA ALA A 658 -23.08 -2.48 45.07
C ALA A 658 -23.24 -3.16 46.45
N ASP A 659 -22.21 -3.01 47.30
CA ASP A 659 -22.26 -3.36 48.72
C ASP A 659 -23.43 -2.60 49.38
N PRO A 660 -24.24 -3.17 50.30
CA PRO A 660 -25.39 -2.47 50.91
C PRO A 660 -25.04 -1.12 51.57
N LEU A 661 -23.76 -0.92 51.93
CA LEU A 661 -23.18 0.34 52.41
C LEU A 661 -23.14 1.47 51.36
N SER A 662 -23.29 1.16 50.06
CA SER A 662 -23.33 2.13 48.96
C SER A 662 -24.68 2.84 48.81
N MET A 663 -25.70 2.46 49.58
CA MET A 663 -27.05 3.04 49.52
C MET A 663 -27.25 4.29 50.39
N GLY A 664 -26.23 4.73 51.15
CA GLY A 664 -26.30 5.89 52.04
C GLY A 664 -25.21 6.94 51.82
N LEU A 665 -24.72 7.11 50.59
CA LEU A 665 -23.60 8.03 50.30
C LEU A 665 -24.10 9.48 50.24
N SER A 666 -23.64 10.32 51.17
CA SER A 666 -23.90 11.76 51.11
C SER A 666 -23.02 12.45 50.06
N THR A 667 -23.51 13.55 49.47
CA THR A 667 -22.73 14.36 48.52
C THR A 667 -21.45 14.89 49.16
N ALA A 668 -21.49 15.24 50.45
CA ALA A 668 -20.33 15.73 51.19
C ALA A 668 -19.24 14.66 51.34
N ASP A 669 -19.62 13.41 51.60
CA ASP A 669 -18.66 12.31 51.71
C ASP A 669 -17.99 12.01 50.36
N ALA A 670 -18.77 12.04 49.26
CA ALA A 670 -18.26 11.77 47.92
C ALA A 670 -17.26 12.85 47.48
N GLN A 671 -17.55 14.11 47.78
CA GLN A 671 -16.64 15.23 47.55
C GLN A 671 -15.38 15.14 48.41
N SER A 672 -15.53 14.81 49.70
CA SER A 672 -14.39 14.65 50.63
C SER A 672 -13.44 13.52 50.20
N PHE A 673 -14.00 12.41 49.69
CA PHE A 673 -13.24 11.29 49.16
C PHE A 673 -12.54 11.65 47.84
N ALA A 674 -13.25 12.26 46.89
CA ALA A 674 -12.69 12.72 45.62
C ALA A 674 -11.54 13.71 45.83
N GLN A 675 -11.72 14.69 46.71
CA GLN A 675 -10.68 15.68 47.03
C GLN A 675 -9.44 15.02 47.63
N ALA A 676 -9.60 14.05 48.54
CA ALA A 676 -8.47 13.35 49.14
C ALA A 676 -7.63 12.59 48.10
N ILE A 677 -8.27 12.05 47.05
CA ILE A 677 -7.57 11.36 45.96
C ILE A 677 -6.85 12.36 45.04
N ILE A 678 -7.47 13.50 44.75
CA ILE A 678 -6.83 14.60 43.99
C ILE A 678 -5.60 15.15 44.73
N ASP A 679 -5.69 15.28 46.05
CA ASP A 679 -4.58 15.75 46.88
C ASP A 679 -3.45 14.71 46.94
N LEU A 680 -3.79 13.43 47.12
CA LEU A 680 -2.82 12.34 47.05
C LEU A 680 -2.12 12.35 45.69
N TYR A 681 -2.89 12.52 44.62
CA TYR A 681 -2.38 12.59 43.26
C TYR A 681 -1.33 13.69 43.07
N GLY A 682 -1.60 14.90 43.57
CA GLY A 682 -0.65 16.02 43.51
C GLY A 682 0.64 15.79 44.30
N HIS A 683 0.66 14.86 45.25
CA HIS A 683 1.87 14.49 45.99
C HIS A 683 2.68 13.37 45.35
N VAL A 684 2.04 12.50 44.55
CA VAL A 684 2.71 11.36 43.90
C VAL A 684 3.04 11.62 42.44
N ARG A 685 2.50 12.69 41.87
CA ARG A 685 2.81 13.15 40.51
C ARG A 685 3.24 14.60 40.50
N CYS A 686 4.38 14.86 39.88
CA CYS A 686 4.95 16.20 39.83
C CYS A 686 4.22 17.12 38.85
N GLY A 687 3.83 18.31 39.32
CA GLY A 687 3.24 19.35 38.46
C GLY A 687 4.18 19.97 37.43
N SER A 688 5.50 19.93 37.65
CA SER A 688 6.50 20.55 36.75
C SER A 688 6.99 19.62 35.64
N CYS A 689 7.28 18.36 35.96
CA CYS A 689 7.79 17.38 34.98
C CYS A 689 6.76 16.33 34.56
N SER A 690 5.56 16.36 35.13
CA SER A 690 4.49 15.36 34.92
C SER A 690 4.88 13.91 35.25
N GLY A 691 6.06 13.70 35.85
CA GLY A 691 6.60 12.41 36.25
C GLY A 691 6.04 11.93 37.59
N TRP A 692 5.85 10.62 37.70
CA TRP A 692 5.53 9.96 38.96
C TRP A 692 6.74 9.91 39.87
N ILE A 693 6.48 9.80 41.17
CA ILE A 693 7.54 9.48 42.13
C ILE A 693 8.09 8.08 41.87
N VAL A 694 9.41 7.95 41.96
CA VAL A 694 10.14 6.69 41.85
C VAL A 694 11.12 6.63 43.02
N GLY A 695 11.26 5.47 43.65
CA GLY A 695 12.23 5.29 44.72
C GLY A 695 11.98 4.09 45.62
N GLY A 696 13.06 3.66 46.29
CA GLY A 696 13.06 2.54 47.24
C GLY A 696 12.68 2.94 48.66
N SER A 697 13.00 2.10 49.64
CA SER A 697 12.46 2.10 51.01
C SER A 697 12.56 3.41 51.83
N ARG A 698 13.44 4.36 51.50
CA ARG A 698 13.69 5.56 52.33
C ARG A 698 13.14 6.90 51.78
N SER A 699 13.00 7.06 50.47
CA SER A 699 12.49 8.29 49.86
C SER A 699 12.06 8.04 48.42
N ALA A 700 10.92 8.59 48.00
CA ALA A 700 10.47 8.53 46.61
C ALA A 700 10.41 9.94 46.01
N SER A 701 10.98 10.16 44.82
CA SER A 701 11.01 11.49 44.20
C SER A 701 10.76 11.45 42.70
N CYS A 702 10.29 12.55 42.11
CA CYS A 702 10.27 12.71 40.66
C CYS A 702 11.69 12.78 40.10
N SER A 703 11.85 12.53 38.81
CA SER A 703 13.09 12.77 38.05
C SER A 703 13.63 14.20 38.17
N CYS A 704 12.77 15.15 38.56
CA CYS A 704 13.05 16.56 38.72
C CYS A 704 13.40 17.02 40.14
N GLY A 705 13.30 16.15 41.15
CA GLY A 705 13.46 16.47 42.57
C GLY A 705 12.38 17.39 43.20
N THR A 706 11.48 18.01 42.43
CA THR A 706 10.46 18.96 42.93
C THR A 706 9.38 18.30 43.81
N THR A 707 9.03 17.05 43.53
CA THR A 707 8.04 16.28 44.28
C THR A 707 8.71 15.08 44.92
N THR A 708 8.69 15.01 46.25
CA THR A 708 9.35 13.97 47.06
C THR A 708 8.46 13.53 48.20
N ILE A 709 8.36 12.25 48.53
CA ILE A 709 7.54 11.74 49.63
C ILE A 709 8.30 10.77 50.51
#